data_AF-V4RN71-F1
#
_entry.id   AF-V4RN71-F1
#
_cell.length_a   1.000
_cell.length_b   1.000
_cell.length_c   1.000
_cell.angle_alpha   90.00
_cell.angle_beta   90.00
_cell.angle_gamma   90.00
#
_symmetry.space_group_name_H-M   'P 1'
#
loop_
_entity.id
_entity.type
_entity.pdbx_description
1 polymer ?
#
loop_
_entity_poly.entity_id
_entity_poly.type
_entity_poly.pdbx_seq_one_letter_code
_entity_poly.pdbx_strand_id
1 'polypeptide(L)'
;MSTSEPLPSWDPGEEAAALEYALFDPAYYLAQRPDAADTEDKSLVHYLQYGWREGVNPCPLFDVRFYLSQRPDVAAARVEPFLHYLRAGRAEGCQPHPLFDPTFYFSQRPELARSGVEPLQHYLEGGWREGLKPHPLFDVDFYLEQRPDVVEARLEPLRHYLAHGWREGTKPHPLFDPGFYLAHRPDVAEAGVEPLSHYLLAGWREWAWPHPLFNPTHRADYRVDPELPQSNPLLDYVMQSEEAGKDPHALFDTRYYLAQVEEMSGLPPLQHYLVEGWKQGHSPHPVFDSSFYVDHCHDIEARAPDPLTHYVTIGWRIGAWPHPLFNRELYLQQRPEVARQGVDPLAHYLTLGWRDDAKPHLLFEPIHYRSQCEGGELSIAPLVHYLSEGWKQGKRPHPLFDLAFYLSRYPAVAESGDEPLAHYVRSGWRERHWPHPLFNPDYYLEQRADLVMAGTEPLMHYVLRGDTEPGDPHPLFDTRFYLEEAGGTGGLPPLQHYVTEGWLAGRSPHPLFDPDYYIDRLKQTEPVAQEPLSHYLARGWHAQPHPLFDPAFYLRNFLGDEIGQKAPLLHYAESGWEAAADPHPLFDTSLYLDQHPDRARERTPLEHYVRRGWRDALRPHVLFDPAFYLAQCPESAGSNPLIHFLLHGRGDNKRPTAEDISGIIDRLIALGDLERAASLHAMLSTRSRAWARRGLVLPLRGLRSYAEEHGCLLKEFAAEETSIPETRCFGRVDDTLVAERLPGLSTFVAQIEGAVVLAGTKVVVTDDGTVLHDAAARHAHDPEIEIDASDLLPRVSGEQVLLNFDRRPVHRIEEGVLLTSECDTSYARWLLEALPAVAMLDSLPHLAEWPLLVRDDLPADFYRALYLANVKDRPVIRLRDRAAYQVGRLTIPSNVTLMTRRVAGSAGTTADFAFSRRWTCLAAETVQRRLAPAELPRQKLFATRRSAPHRLANNEQIEVLLARDGFMIEEFDRTSFDYAILRWSQSPTVVAAAGDCLANMIFSPKGSRLIVLTCDPSAPRTRHLRHLAGSLGHDICFVVGSREYTGCEDPADDDYTVAGQDVRSALKHIGALQALRDADL
;
A
#
# COMPACT_ATOMS: atom_id res chain seq x y z
N MET A 1 -106.45 30.98 9.51
CA MET A 1 -105.81 32.31 9.33
C MET A 1 -104.31 32.07 9.43
N SER A 2 -103.45 32.38 8.47
CA SER A 2 -103.55 33.29 7.35
C SER A 2 -102.47 32.92 6.31
N THR A 3 -102.88 32.87 5.05
CA THR A 3 -102.12 33.22 3.82
C THR A 3 -100.77 32.57 3.57
N SER A 4 -100.83 31.48 2.79
CA SER A 4 -99.81 31.06 1.83
C SER A 4 -99.50 32.18 0.82
N GLU A 5 -98.28 32.71 0.85
CA GLU A 5 -97.70 33.36 -0.33
C GLU A 5 -97.36 32.28 -1.37
N PRO A 6 -97.65 32.48 -2.67
CA PRO A 6 -97.22 31.54 -3.69
C PRO A 6 -95.70 31.67 -3.90
N LEU A 7 -95.01 30.54 -3.89
CA LEU A 7 -93.64 30.41 -4.39
C LEU A 7 -93.55 30.95 -5.83
N PRO A 8 -92.39 31.49 -6.25
CA PRO A 8 -92.22 31.92 -7.64
C PRO A 8 -92.50 30.73 -8.57
N SER A 9 -93.41 30.92 -9.53
CA SER A 9 -93.59 29.98 -10.62
C SER A 9 -92.29 29.94 -11.42
N TRP A 10 -91.65 28.78 -11.47
CA TRP A 10 -90.54 28.54 -12.39
C TRP A 10 -91.06 28.65 -13.82
N ASP A 11 -90.70 29.74 -14.50
CA ASP A 11 -90.94 29.94 -15.93
C ASP A 11 -89.75 29.32 -16.69
N PRO A 12 -89.92 28.36 -17.62
CA PRO A 12 -88.82 27.67 -18.32
C PRO A 12 -88.10 28.55 -19.37
N GLY A 13 -88.09 29.87 -19.19
CA GLY A 13 -87.84 30.87 -20.23
C GLY A 13 -86.54 31.68 -20.13
N GLU A 14 -85.57 31.33 -19.30
CA GLU A 14 -84.26 32.01 -19.27
C GLU A 14 -83.11 31.04 -19.50
N GLU A 15 -82.49 31.10 -20.69
CA GLU A 15 -81.20 30.46 -21.01
C GLU A 15 -80.10 30.78 -19.97
N ALA A 16 -80.25 31.88 -19.20
CA ALA A 16 -79.36 32.27 -18.12
C ALA A 16 -79.35 31.30 -16.91
N ALA A 17 -80.50 30.71 -16.53
CA ALA A 17 -80.57 29.77 -15.40
C ALA A 17 -80.02 28.37 -15.77
N ALA A 18 -80.13 27.97 -17.03
CA ALA A 18 -79.56 26.72 -17.54
C ALA A 18 -78.01 26.76 -17.55
N LEU A 19 -77.42 27.93 -17.84
CA LEU A 19 -75.97 28.18 -17.73
C LEU A 19 -75.50 28.22 -16.27
N GLU A 20 -76.31 28.75 -15.34
CA GLU A 20 -75.94 28.83 -13.91
C GLU A 20 -75.93 27.47 -13.19
N TYR A 21 -76.57 26.44 -13.72
CA TYR A 21 -76.59 25.08 -13.14
C TYR A 21 -76.05 24.03 -14.12
N ALA A 22 -75.22 24.43 -15.08
CA ALA A 22 -74.66 23.53 -16.10
C ALA A 22 -73.86 22.33 -15.52
N LEU A 23 -73.40 22.43 -14.26
CA LEU A 23 -72.68 21.39 -13.54
C LEU A 23 -73.56 20.45 -12.71
N PHE A 24 -74.88 20.66 -12.70
CA PHE A 24 -75.82 19.72 -12.08
C PHE A 24 -75.83 18.41 -12.90
N ASP A 25 -75.71 17.26 -12.23
CA ASP A 25 -75.74 15.93 -12.87
C ASP A 25 -77.07 15.24 -12.49
N PRO A 26 -78.11 15.31 -13.35
CA PRO A 26 -79.42 14.72 -13.07
C PRO A 26 -79.36 13.23 -12.77
N ALA A 27 -78.51 12.48 -13.48
CA ALA A 27 -78.38 11.05 -13.31
C ALA A 27 -77.77 10.71 -11.94
N TYR A 28 -76.75 11.46 -11.52
CA TYR A 28 -76.13 11.31 -10.20
C TYR A 28 -77.07 11.70 -9.06
N TYR A 29 -77.84 12.78 -9.23
CA TYR A 29 -78.82 13.20 -8.24
C TYR A 29 -79.94 12.17 -8.07
N LEU A 30 -80.49 11.66 -9.18
CA LEU A 30 -81.53 10.63 -9.17
C LEU A 30 -81.04 9.28 -8.64
N ALA A 31 -79.74 8.96 -8.77
CA ALA A 31 -79.16 7.76 -8.16
C ALA A 31 -79.18 7.82 -6.62
N GLN A 32 -78.96 9.01 -6.04
CA GLN A 32 -79.07 9.23 -4.59
C GLN A 32 -80.54 9.36 -4.14
N ARG A 33 -81.41 9.85 -5.01
CA ARG A 33 -82.83 10.08 -4.77
C ARG A 33 -83.72 9.54 -5.89
N PRO A 34 -83.91 8.20 -5.93
CA PRO A 34 -84.77 7.57 -6.93
C PRO A 34 -86.25 7.98 -6.78
N ASP A 35 -86.63 8.47 -5.61
CA ASP A 35 -87.97 8.99 -5.28
C ASP A 35 -88.31 10.30 -6.01
N ALA A 36 -87.31 10.99 -6.60
CA ALA A 36 -87.48 12.23 -7.35
C ALA A 36 -87.74 12.03 -8.87
N ALA A 37 -87.96 10.79 -9.33
CA ALA A 37 -87.81 10.34 -10.72
C ALA A 37 -88.97 10.64 -11.71
N ASP A 38 -89.73 11.73 -11.55
CA ASP A 38 -90.89 11.97 -12.44
C ASP A 38 -90.58 12.69 -13.77
N THR A 39 -89.36 13.22 -14.00
CA THR A 39 -88.73 13.60 -15.30
C THR A 39 -87.34 14.25 -15.08
N GLU A 40 -86.43 14.23 -16.08
CA GLU A 40 -85.12 14.93 -16.02
C GLU A 40 -85.26 16.42 -15.65
N ASP A 41 -86.21 17.14 -16.26
CA ASP A 41 -86.49 18.56 -15.98
C ASP A 41 -86.95 18.84 -14.54
N LYS A 42 -87.45 17.83 -13.82
CA LYS A 42 -87.89 17.96 -12.42
C LYS A 42 -86.80 17.65 -11.40
N SER A 43 -85.70 17.02 -11.80
CA SER A 43 -84.61 16.68 -10.88
C SER A 43 -83.94 17.92 -10.29
N LEU A 44 -83.65 18.94 -11.12
CA LEU A 44 -83.13 20.23 -10.68
C LEU A 44 -84.14 20.98 -9.81
N VAL A 45 -85.42 21.00 -10.19
CA VAL A 45 -86.50 21.60 -9.39
C VAL A 45 -86.59 20.93 -8.01
N HIS A 46 -86.51 19.60 -7.96
CA HIS A 46 -86.50 18.84 -6.72
C HIS A 46 -85.26 19.15 -5.87
N TYR A 47 -84.08 19.26 -6.48
CA TYR A 47 -82.86 19.68 -5.78
C TYR A 47 -83.03 21.06 -5.13
N LEU A 48 -83.49 22.06 -5.88
CA LEU A 48 -83.67 23.43 -5.41
C LEU A 48 -84.72 23.57 -4.30
N GLN A 49 -85.76 22.72 -4.33
CA GLN A 49 -86.82 22.72 -3.33
C GLN A 49 -86.48 21.92 -2.07
N TYR A 50 -85.86 20.75 -2.21
CA TYR A 50 -85.67 19.79 -1.11
C TYR A 50 -84.23 19.28 -1.00
N GLY A 51 -83.63 18.88 -2.13
CA GLY A 51 -82.35 18.15 -2.16
C GLY A 51 -81.23 18.78 -1.35
N TRP A 52 -80.91 20.06 -1.61
CA TRP A 52 -79.81 20.72 -0.89
C TRP A 52 -80.09 20.89 0.62
N ARG A 53 -81.36 21.00 1.03
CA ARG A 53 -81.74 21.10 2.45
C ARG A 53 -81.60 19.77 3.18
N GLU A 54 -81.71 18.68 2.44
CA GLU A 54 -81.52 17.32 2.94
C GLU A 54 -80.05 16.87 2.82
N GLY A 55 -79.21 17.72 2.23
CA GLY A 55 -77.79 17.48 2.01
C GLY A 55 -77.52 16.46 0.91
N VAL A 56 -78.39 16.37 -0.09
CA VAL A 56 -78.20 15.53 -1.28
C VAL A 56 -77.33 16.28 -2.28
N ASN A 57 -76.33 15.62 -2.83
CA ASN A 57 -75.31 16.26 -3.66
C ASN A 57 -75.79 16.46 -5.12
N PRO A 58 -75.67 17.67 -5.70
CA PRO A 58 -76.13 17.99 -7.05
C PRO A 58 -75.28 17.36 -8.16
N CYS A 59 -74.01 17.07 -7.88
CA CYS A 59 -73.08 16.41 -8.78
C CYS A 59 -72.02 15.64 -7.99
N PRO A 60 -71.23 14.75 -8.63
CA PRO A 60 -70.25 13.92 -7.94
C PRO A 60 -69.18 14.68 -7.14
N LEU A 61 -68.85 15.90 -7.55
CA LEU A 61 -67.76 16.70 -6.99
C LEU A 61 -68.26 17.96 -6.27
N PHE A 62 -69.50 17.94 -5.78
CA PHE A 62 -70.02 18.96 -4.87
C PHE A 62 -70.68 18.28 -3.66
N ASP A 63 -70.08 18.44 -2.48
CA ASP A 63 -70.63 17.96 -1.22
C ASP A 63 -71.32 19.11 -0.48
N VAL A 64 -72.65 19.03 -0.43
CA VAL A 64 -73.50 20.05 0.19
C VAL A 64 -73.21 20.21 1.68
N ARG A 65 -73.01 19.10 2.40
CA ARG A 65 -72.80 19.12 3.85
C ARG A 65 -71.42 19.69 4.18
N PHE A 66 -70.41 19.29 3.43
CA PHE A 66 -69.06 19.81 3.54
C PHE A 66 -69.01 21.31 3.24
N TYR A 67 -69.64 21.76 2.14
CA TYR A 67 -69.67 23.17 1.77
C TYR A 67 -70.32 24.05 2.84
N LEU A 68 -71.47 23.62 3.37
CA LEU A 68 -72.16 24.32 4.45
C LEU A 68 -71.37 24.31 5.77
N SER A 69 -70.55 23.28 6.02
CA SER A 69 -69.67 23.23 7.20
C SER A 69 -68.53 24.26 7.11
N GLN A 70 -68.02 24.53 5.90
CA GLN A 70 -67.02 25.58 5.66
C GLN A 70 -67.63 26.98 5.70
N ARG A 71 -68.94 27.09 5.43
CA ARG A 71 -69.68 28.36 5.37
C ARG A 71 -70.88 28.39 6.32
N PRO A 72 -70.63 28.53 7.65
CA PRO A 72 -71.69 28.66 8.63
C PRO A 72 -72.63 29.85 8.38
N ASP A 73 -72.13 30.91 7.73
CA ASP A 73 -72.90 32.08 7.30
C ASP A 73 -73.93 31.73 6.21
N VAL A 74 -73.53 30.96 5.20
CA VAL A 74 -74.42 30.44 4.14
C VAL A 74 -75.44 29.48 4.73
N ALA A 75 -75.01 28.61 5.64
CA ALA A 75 -75.88 27.68 6.36
C ALA A 75 -76.92 28.41 7.23
N ALA A 76 -76.51 29.43 7.99
CA ALA A 76 -77.40 30.23 8.82
C ALA A 76 -78.38 31.06 7.98
N ALA A 77 -77.92 31.61 6.85
CA ALA A 77 -78.73 32.38 5.91
C ALA A 77 -79.66 31.49 5.05
N ARG A 78 -79.52 30.15 5.11
CA ARG A 78 -80.24 29.18 4.28
C ARG A 78 -80.17 29.53 2.79
N VAL A 79 -79.00 29.97 2.34
CA VAL A 79 -78.71 30.23 0.93
C VAL A 79 -78.35 28.89 0.28
N GLU A 80 -78.79 28.69 -0.97
CA GLU A 80 -78.51 27.47 -1.70
C GLU A 80 -77.00 27.35 -1.98
N PRO A 81 -76.35 26.27 -1.50
CA PRO A 81 -74.89 26.18 -1.44
C PRO A 81 -74.23 26.04 -2.82
N PHE A 82 -74.85 25.35 -3.77
CA PHE A 82 -74.28 25.12 -5.10
C PHE A 82 -74.21 26.42 -5.92
N LEU A 83 -75.31 27.17 -5.95
CA LEU A 83 -75.39 28.50 -6.56
C LEU A 83 -74.48 29.50 -5.86
N HIS A 84 -74.39 29.42 -4.53
CA HIS A 84 -73.47 30.26 -3.77
C HIS A 84 -72.01 29.99 -4.19
N TYR A 85 -71.61 28.72 -4.33
CA TYR A 85 -70.28 28.35 -4.83
C TYR A 85 -70.02 28.92 -6.24
N LEU A 86 -70.98 28.73 -7.16
CA LEU A 86 -70.84 29.19 -8.55
C LEU A 86 -70.77 30.71 -8.68
N ARG A 87 -71.46 31.47 -7.82
CA ARG A 87 -71.49 32.94 -7.89
C ARG A 87 -70.38 33.62 -7.09
N ALA A 88 -70.03 33.10 -5.92
CA ALA A 88 -69.12 33.76 -4.99
C ALA A 88 -68.07 32.81 -4.39
N GLY A 89 -68.50 31.63 -3.92
CA GLY A 89 -67.64 30.73 -3.16
C GLY A 89 -66.35 30.31 -3.86
N ARG A 90 -66.39 30.09 -5.18
CA ARG A 90 -65.18 29.76 -5.96
C ARG A 90 -64.12 30.86 -5.93
N ALA A 91 -64.55 32.13 -6.00
CA ALA A 91 -63.64 33.29 -5.99
C ALA A 91 -63.09 33.57 -4.59
N GLU A 92 -63.84 33.14 -3.57
CA GLU A 92 -63.45 33.17 -2.16
C GLU A 92 -62.61 31.94 -1.75
N GLY A 93 -62.29 31.04 -2.69
CA GLY A 93 -61.48 29.85 -2.44
C GLY A 93 -62.18 28.73 -1.66
N CYS A 94 -63.52 28.75 -1.57
CA CYS A 94 -64.28 27.69 -0.91
C CYS A 94 -64.22 26.39 -1.72
N GLN A 95 -63.94 25.26 -1.06
CA GLN A 95 -63.84 23.96 -1.72
C GLN A 95 -65.23 23.34 -1.91
N PRO A 96 -65.63 22.96 -3.14
CA PRO A 96 -66.94 22.32 -3.38
C PRO A 96 -67.00 20.89 -2.85
N HIS A 97 -65.85 20.21 -2.74
CA HIS A 97 -65.72 18.84 -2.25
C HIS A 97 -64.37 18.67 -1.55
N PRO A 98 -64.22 17.80 -0.53
CA PRO A 98 -62.94 17.60 0.17
C PRO A 98 -61.77 17.22 -0.75
N LEU A 99 -62.07 16.56 -1.88
CA LEU A 99 -61.09 16.12 -2.88
C LEU A 99 -60.98 17.05 -4.10
N PHE A 100 -61.52 18.27 -4.02
CA PHE A 100 -61.36 19.28 -5.07
C PHE A 100 -61.03 20.64 -4.45
N ASP A 101 -59.80 21.10 -4.68
CA ASP A 101 -59.32 22.40 -4.22
C ASP A 101 -59.16 23.35 -5.42
N PRO A 102 -60.09 24.31 -5.60
CA PRO A 102 -60.03 25.28 -6.69
C PRO A 102 -58.75 26.14 -6.70
N THR A 103 -58.23 26.48 -5.52
CA THR A 103 -57.05 27.32 -5.38
C THR A 103 -55.80 26.55 -5.79
N PHE A 104 -55.66 25.30 -5.36
CA PHE A 104 -54.59 24.42 -5.79
C PHE A 104 -54.68 24.09 -7.29
N TYR A 105 -55.87 23.79 -7.79
CA TYR A 105 -56.12 23.48 -9.20
C TYR A 105 -55.62 24.61 -10.11
N PHE A 106 -55.93 25.87 -9.77
CA PHE A 106 -55.43 27.02 -10.51
C PHE A 106 -53.96 27.36 -10.27
N SER A 107 -53.39 26.97 -9.13
CA SER A 107 -51.95 27.18 -8.89
C SER A 107 -51.06 26.44 -9.90
N GLN A 108 -51.55 25.30 -10.43
CA GLN A 108 -50.87 24.53 -11.47
C GLN A 108 -50.88 25.25 -12.83
N ARG A 109 -51.87 26.12 -13.09
CA ARG A 109 -52.00 26.93 -14.31
C ARG A 109 -52.61 28.30 -14.04
N PRO A 110 -51.81 29.29 -13.58
CA PRO A 110 -52.30 30.62 -13.22
C PRO A 110 -52.99 31.37 -14.36
N GLU A 111 -52.69 31.04 -15.62
CA GLU A 111 -53.36 31.58 -16.80
C GLU A 111 -54.85 31.20 -16.89
N LEU A 112 -55.24 30.01 -16.44
CA LEU A 112 -56.64 29.59 -16.41
C LEU A 112 -57.44 30.45 -15.43
N ALA A 113 -56.86 30.79 -14.28
CA ALA A 113 -57.49 31.69 -13.31
C ALA A 113 -57.80 33.08 -13.90
N ARG A 114 -56.94 33.59 -14.80
CA ARG A 114 -57.15 34.89 -15.47
C ARG A 114 -58.21 34.85 -16.56
N SER A 115 -58.50 33.68 -17.11
CA SER A 115 -59.50 33.48 -18.17
C SER A 115 -60.94 33.45 -17.66
N GLY A 116 -61.15 33.40 -16.34
CA GLY A 116 -62.47 33.38 -15.71
C GLY A 116 -63.23 32.06 -15.89
N VAL A 117 -62.57 31.01 -16.38
CA VAL A 117 -63.14 29.66 -16.49
C VAL A 117 -63.43 29.10 -15.10
N GLU A 118 -64.53 28.37 -14.95
CA GLU A 118 -64.88 27.73 -13.68
C GLU A 118 -64.03 26.44 -13.48
N PRO A 119 -63.34 26.29 -12.33
CA PRO A 119 -62.36 25.22 -12.14
C PRO A 119 -62.97 23.82 -12.15
N LEU A 120 -64.14 23.63 -11.54
CA LEU A 120 -64.82 22.34 -11.47
C LEU A 120 -65.30 21.89 -12.86
N GLN A 121 -65.84 22.82 -13.64
CA GLN A 121 -66.23 22.65 -15.03
C GLN A 121 -65.02 22.29 -15.89
N HIS A 122 -63.95 23.07 -15.81
CA HIS A 122 -62.73 22.80 -16.57
C HIS A 122 -62.19 21.41 -16.24
N TYR A 123 -62.16 21.02 -14.96
CA TYR A 123 -61.72 19.69 -14.57
C TYR A 123 -62.59 18.62 -15.23
N LEU A 124 -63.92 18.69 -15.08
CA LEU A 124 -64.87 17.71 -15.62
C LEU A 124 -64.87 17.61 -17.15
N GLU A 125 -64.70 18.72 -17.86
CA GLU A 125 -64.71 18.76 -19.32
C GLU A 125 -63.42 18.19 -19.94
N GLY A 126 -62.27 18.39 -19.29
CA GLY A 126 -61.01 17.88 -19.83
C GLY A 126 -59.74 18.13 -19.03
N GLY A 127 -59.77 18.90 -17.94
CA GLY A 127 -58.57 19.26 -17.18
C GLY A 127 -57.77 18.07 -16.64
N TRP A 128 -58.45 16.99 -16.23
CA TRP A 128 -57.78 15.75 -15.84
C TRP A 128 -57.02 15.08 -17.00
N ARG A 129 -57.44 15.28 -18.26
CA ARG A 129 -56.74 14.76 -19.45
C ARG A 129 -55.47 15.54 -19.76
N GLU A 130 -55.33 16.72 -19.18
CA GLU A 130 -54.14 17.56 -19.25
C GLU A 130 -53.18 17.31 -18.07
N GLY A 131 -53.47 16.31 -17.22
CA GLY A 131 -52.68 15.99 -16.03
C GLY A 131 -52.91 16.93 -14.84
N LEU A 132 -53.91 17.81 -14.89
CA LEU A 132 -54.18 18.76 -13.80
C LEU A 132 -54.80 18.02 -12.60
N LYS A 133 -54.16 18.14 -11.44
CA LYS A 133 -54.54 17.44 -10.22
C LYS A 133 -55.67 18.22 -9.51
N PRO A 134 -56.81 17.60 -9.17
CA PRO A 134 -57.94 18.29 -8.53
C PRO A 134 -57.63 18.69 -7.08
N HIS A 135 -56.70 18.00 -6.43
CA HIS A 135 -56.32 18.22 -5.03
C HIS A 135 -54.88 17.70 -4.80
N PRO A 136 -54.10 18.26 -3.86
CA PRO A 136 -52.71 17.80 -3.62
C PRO A 136 -52.57 16.31 -3.28
N LEU A 137 -53.58 15.72 -2.64
CA LEU A 137 -53.63 14.28 -2.30
C LEU A 137 -54.40 13.42 -3.32
N PHE A 138 -54.62 13.92 -4.53
CA PHE A 138 -55.14 13.12 -5.63
C PHE A 138 -54.31 13.35 -6.88
N ASP A 139 -53.47 12.36 -7.21
CA ASP A 139 -52.57 12.39 -8.35
C ASP A 139 -53.23 11.64 -9.53
N VAL A 140 -53.65 12.41 -10.54
CA VAL A 140 -54.38 11.89 -11.70
C VAL A 140 -53.53 10.91 -12.49
N ASP A 141 -52.26 11.24 -12.74
CA ASP A 141 -51.39 10.41 -13.57
C ASP A 141 -51.07 9.10 -12.85
N PHE A 142 -50.70 9.18 -11.57
CA PHE A 142 -50.44 8.00 -10.73
C PHE A 142 -51.66 7.08 -10.58
N TYR A 143 -52.86 7.65 -10.49
CA TYR A 143 -54.08 6.85 -10.39
C TYR A 143 -54.41 6.13 -11.71
N LEU A 144 -54.23 6.80 -12.84
CA LEU A 144 -54.47 6.23 -14.16
C LEU A 144 -53.46 5.15 -14.54
N GLU A 145 -52.21 5.27 -14.10
CA GLU A 145 -51.17 4.23 -14.27
C GLU A 145 -51.57 2.89 -13.61
N GLN A 146 -52.21 2.94 -12.44
CA GLN A 146 -52.71 1.75 -11.75
C GLN A 146 -53.99 1.18 -12.40
N ARG A 147 -54.68 1.97 -13.24
CA ARG A 147 -56.00 1.65 -13.79
C ARG A 147 -56.07 1.79 -15.31
N PRO A 148 -55.42 0.88 -16.06
CA PRO A 148 -55.54 0.85 -17.52
C PRO A 148 -56.99 0.74 -18.01
N ASP A 149 -57.88 0.08 -17.24
CA ASP A 149 -59.30 -0.03 -17.52
C ASP A 149 -60.02 1.34 -17.54
N VAL A 150 -59.64 2.24 -16.63
CA VAL A 150 -60.16 3.61 -16.56
C VAL A 150 -59.65 4.44 -17.74
N VAL A 151 -58.38 4.25 -18.13
CA VAL A 151 -57.77 4.88 -19.31
C VAL A 151 -58.49 4.44 -20.59
N GLU A 152 -58.68 3.13 -20.78
CA GLU A 152 -59.36 2.55 -21.96
C GLU A 152 -60.82 3.01 -22.06
N ALA A 153 -61.53 3.02 -20.94
CA ALA A 153 -62.91 3.50 -20.86
C ALA A 153 -63.04 5.03 -20.89
N ARG A 154 -61.92 5.78 -20.85
CA ARG A 154 -61.84 7.24 -20.80
C ARG A 154 -62.70 7.86 -19.69
N LEU A 155 -62.76 7.17 -18.55
CA LEU A 155 -63.52 7.61 -17.39
C LEU A 155 -62.73 8.67 -16.61
N GLU A 156 -63.47 9.59 -15.98
CA GLU A 156 -62.89 10.63 -15.15
C GLU A 156 -62.31 10.00 -13.85
N PRO A 157 -61.01 10.20 -13.55
CA PRO A 157 -60.28 9.53 -12.46
C PRO A 157 -60.89 9.68 -11.07
N LEU A 158 -61.24 10.90 -10.65
CA LEU A 158 -61.74 11.21 -9.32
C LEU A 158 -63.16 10.67 -9.12
N ARG A 159 -64.04 10.80 -10.12
CA ARG A 159 -65.36 10.16 -10.14
C ARG A 159 -65.25 8.64 -10.09
N HIS A 160 -64.31 8.05 -10.84
CA HIS A 160 -64.06 6.62 -10.76
C HIS A 160 -63.57 6.21 -9.36
N TYR A 161 -62.66 6.97 -8.77
CA TYR A 161 -62.15 6.73 -7.42
C TYR A 161 -63.28 6.73 -6.39
N LEU A 162 -64.10 7.79 -6.36
CA LEU A 162 -65.23 7.95 -5.44
C LEU A 162 -66.28 6.84 -5.56
N ALA A 163 -66.54 6.38 -6.79
CA ALA A 163 -67.53 5.33 -7.06
C ALA A 163 -67.00 3.92 -6.75
N HIS A 164 -65.77 3.60 -7.18
CA HIS A 164 -65.23 2.24 -7.21
C HIS A 164 -63.81 2.14 -6.64
N GLY A 165 -62.91 3.04 -7.07
CA GLY A 165 -61.46 2.88 -6.86
C GLY A 165 -61.02 2.69 -5.41
N TRP A 166 -61.59 3.44 -4.45
CA TRP A 166 -61.20 3.30 -3.04
C TRP A 166 -61.64 1.96 -2.44
N ARG A 167 -62.77 1.38 -2.88
CA ARG A 167 -63.25 0.06 -2.43
C ARG A 167 -62.43 -1.07 -3.03
N GLU A 168 -61.88 -0.83 -4.21
CA GLU A 168 -60.98 -1.74 -4.91
C GLU A 168 -59.52 -1.61 -4.43
N GLY A 169 -59.26 -0.71 -3.47
CA GLY A 169 -57.94 -0.49 -2.89
C GLY A 169 -56.96 0.27 -3.80
N THR A 170 -57.46 0.93 -4.86
CA THR A 170 -56.62 1.74 -5.76
C THR A 170 -56.16 3.01 -5.04
N LYS A 171 -54.85 3.28 -5.06
CA LYS A 171 -54.26 4.40 -4.32
C LYS A 171 -54.46 5.72 -5.09
N PRO A 172 -55.10 6.75 -4.50
CA PRO A 172 -55.29 8.06 -5.16
C PRO A 172 -54.00 8.89 -5.19
N HIS A 173 -53.02 8.57 -4.35
CA HIS A 173 -51.74 9.27 -4.24
C HIS A 173 -50.68 8.33 -3.66
N PRO A 174 -49.39 8.43 -4.01
CA PRO A 174 -48.34 7.55 -3.46
C PRO A 174 -48.27 7.52 -1.93
N LEU A 175 -48.56 8.65 -1.28
CA LEU A 175 -48.55 8.82 0.18
C LEU A 175 -49.90 8.57 0.88
N PHE A 176 -50.90 8.02 0.19
CA PHE A 176 -52.16 7.63 0.80
C PHE A 176 -52.59 6.24 0.33
N ASP A 177 -52.70 5.30 1.26
CA ASP A 177 -53.11 3.93 1.00
C ASP A 177 -54.48 3.65 1.62
N PRO A 178 -55.57 3.62 0.82
CA PRO A 178 -56.93 3.36 1.30
C PRO A 178 -57.05 2.03 2.06
N GLY A 179 -56.40 0.98 1.57
CA GLY A 179 -56.48 -0.35 2.18
C GLY A 179 -55.80 -0.39 3.54
N PHE A 180 -54.61 0.20 3.65
CA PHE A 180 -53.90 0.36 4.92
C PHE A 180 -54.69 1.22 5.91
N TYR A 181 -55.23 2.35 5.45
CA TYR A 181 -55.97 3.28 6.29
C TYR A 181 -57.21 2.61 6.91
N LEU A 182 -58.00 1.91 6.09
CA LEU A 182 -59.20 1.18 6.52
C LEU A 182 -58.85 0.00 7.45
N ALA A 183 -57.73 -0.70 7.21
CA ALA A 183 -57.28 -1.77 8.10
C ALA A 183 -56.90 -1.27 9.51
N HIS A 184 -56.41 -0.03 9.62
CA HIS A 184 -56.08 0.60 10.90
C HIS A 184 -57.25 1.39 11.50
N ARG A 185 -58.32 1.61 10.73
CA ARG A 185 -59.54 2.33 11.13
C ARG A 185 -60.78 1.48 10.83
N PRO A 186 -61.02 0.40 11.61
CA PRO A 186 -62.20 -0.45 11.42
C PRO A 186 -63.51 0.32 11.55
N ASP A 187 -63.54 1.39 12.35
CA ASP A 187 -64.66 2.32 12.49
C ASP A 187 -65.07 2.95 11.15
N VAL A 188 -64.09 3.39 10.36
CA VAL A 188 -64.31 3.99 9.03
C VAL A 188 -64.70 2.93 8.02
N ALA A 189 -64.07 1.75 8.09
CA ALA A 189 -64.36 0.62 7.22
C ALA A 189 -65.79 0.10 7.40
N GLU A 190 -66.23 -0.08 8.65
CA GLU A 190 -67.60 -0.50 8.99
C GLU A 190 -68.65 0.55 8.60
N ALA A 191 -68.32 1.84 8.75
CA ALA A 191 -69.18 2.93 8.33
C ALA A 191 -69.28 3.10 6.80
N GLY A 192 -68.40 2.44 6.03
CA GLY A 192 -68.36 2.53 4.57
C GLY A 192 -68.03 3.92 4.05
N VAL A 193 -67.32 4.72 4.84
CA VAL A 193 -66.93 6.10 4.52
C VAL A 193 -65.67 6.08 3.66
N GLU A 194 -65.62 6.95 2.64
CA GLU A 194 -64.46 7.07 1.77
C GLU A 194 -63.22 7.54 2.57
N PRO A 195 -62.10 6.80 2.52
CA PRO A 195 -61.00 6.97 3.46
C PRO A 195 -60.23 8.28 3.31
N LEU A 196 -60.02 8.79 2.09
CA LEU A 196 -59.27 10.03 1.87
C LEU A 196 -60.06 11.26 2.36
N SER A 197 -61.35 11.32 2.07
CA SER A 197 -62.27 12.33 2.58
C SER A 197 -62.35 12.27 4.10
N HIS A 198 -62.47 11.07 4.68
CA HIS A 198 -62.43 10.90 6.14
C HIS A 198 -61.11 11.42 6.72
N TYR A 199 -59.97 11.07 6.10
CA TYR A 199 -58.67 11.53 6.55
C TYR A 199 -58.58 13.05 6.56
N LEU A 200 -58.99 13.72 5.48
CA LEU A 200 -58.98 15.18 5.33
C LEU A 200 -59.90 15.92 6.30
N LEU A 201 -61.04 15.32 6.66
CA LEU A 201 -62.02 15.95 7.54
C LEU A 201 -61.71 15.71 9.02
N ALA A 202 -61.31 14.49 9.39
CA ALA A 202 -61.14 14.08 10.78
C ALA A 202 -59.82 13.33 11.04
N GLY A 203 -59.46 12.38 10.18
CA GLY A 203 -58.38 11.43 10.47
C GLY A 203 -57.02 12.05 10.78
N TRP A 204 -56.63 13.13 10.11
CA TRP A 204 -55.36 13.80 10.38
C TRP A 204 -55.32 14.47 11.78
N ARG A 205 -56.46 14.95 12.30
CA ARG A 205 -56.57 15.52 13.65
C ARG A 205 -56.45 14.46 14.74
N GLU A 206 -56.72 13.22 14.37
CA GLU A 206 -56.66 12.04 15.23
C GLU A 206 -55.34 11.27 15.10
N TRP A 207 -54.32 11.87 14.46
CA TRP A 207 -53.02 11.25 14.23
C TRP A 207 -53.07 9.92 13.46
N ALA A 208 -54.11 9.72 12.64
CA ALA A 208 -54.24 8.51 11.84
C ALA A 208 -53.13 8.43 10.78
N TRP A 209 -52.61 7.23 10.53
CA TRP A 209 -51.54 7.01 9.57
C TRP A 209 -52.12 6.84 8.16
N PRO A 210 -51.82 7.75 7.21
CA PRO A 210 -52.35 7.66 5.84
C PRO A 210 -51.62 6.61 4.99
N HIS A 211 -50.40 6.22 5.38
CA HIS A 211 -49.54 5.27 4.66
C HIS A 211 -48.60 4.58 5.66
N PRO A 212 -48.17 3.32 5.43
CA PRO A 212 -47.20 2.62 6.29
C PRO A 212 -45.91 3.41 6.56
N LEU A 213 -45.47 4.20 5.58
CA LEU A 213 -44.24 5.01 5.63
C LEU A 213 -44.48 6.48 5.98
N PHE A 214 -45.67 6.85 6.45
CA PHE A 214 -45.93 8.21 6.91
C PHE A 214 -46.53 8.16 8.32
N ASN A 215 -45.69 8.43 9.31
CA ASN A 215 -46.08 8.53 10.71
C ASN A 215 -46.19 10.02 11.11
N PRO A 216 -47.40 10.56 11.25
CA PRO A 216 -47.55 11.97 11.59
C PRO A 216 -46.97 12.34 12.97
N THR A 217 -46.87 11.38 13.90
CA THR A 217 -46.26 11.60 15.24
C THR A 217 -44.72 11.64 15.24
N HIS A 218 -44.07 11.24 14.14
CA HIS A 218 -42.62 11.19 14.04
C HIS A 218 -41.99 12.54 13.65
N ARG A 219 -42.77 13.44 13.03
CA ARG A 219 -42.29 14.77 12.57
C ARG A 219 -41.93 15.64 13.78
N ALA A 220 -40.69 16.16 13.79
CA ALA A 220 -40.10 16.89 14.93
C ALA A 220 -40.90 18.12 15.38
N ASP A 221 -41.62 18.77 14.46
CA ASP A 221 -42.39 20.01 14.70
C ASP A 221 -43.55 19.80 15.69
N TYR A 222 -44.13 18.60 15.70
CA TYR A 222 -45.25 18.25 16.57
C TYR A 222 -44.79 17.63 17.91
N ARG A 223 -43.48 17.48 18.15
CA ARG A 223 -42.96 17.07 19.46
C ARG A 223 -42.99 18.20 20.50
N VAL A 224 -43.16 19.45 20.06
CA VAL A 224 -43.12 20.64 20.94
C VAL A 224 -44.47 20.87 21.64
N ASP A 225 -45.58 20.41 21.07
CA ASP A 225 -46.91 20.52 21.67
C ASP A 225 -47.75 19.25 21.38
N PRO A 226 -47.89 18.32 22.35
CA PRO A 226 -48.62 17.06 22.14
C PRO A 226 -50.14 17.23 22.05
N GLU A 227 -50.69 18.43 22.31
CA GLU A 227 -52.12 18.71 22.25
C GLU A 227 -52.53 19.20 20.85
N LEU A 228 -52.71 18.23 19.94
CA LEU A 228 -53.33 18.33 18.60
C LEU A 228 -52.49 19.01 17.48
N PRO A 229 -52.51 18.46 16.25
CA PRO A 229 -51.80 19.06 15.12
C PRO A 229 -52.49 20.36 14.67
N GLN A 230 -51.72 21.43 14.49
CA GLN A 230 -52.24 22.75 14.07
C GLN A 230 -52.63 22.81 12.58
N SER A 231 -52.16 21.85 11.78
CA SER A 231 -52.32 21.75 10.33
C SER A 231 -52.28 20.28 9.92
N ASN A 232 -52.74 19.95 8.71
CA ASN A 232 -52.70 18.56 8.22
C ASN A 232 -51.25 18.17 7.86
N PRO A 233 -50.63 17.24 8.61
CA PRO A 233 -49.21 16.92 8.47
C PRO A 233 -48.85 16.34 7.10
N LEU A 234 -49.76 15.57 6.49
CA LEU A 234 -49.51 14.99 5.16
C LEU A 234 -49.61 16.06 4.08
N LEU A 235 -50.60 16.96 4.17
CA LEU A 235 -50.71 18.08 3.23
C LEU A 235 -49.52 19.03 3.35
N ASP A 236 -49.10 19.37 4.57
CA ASP A 236 -47.91 20.19 4.79
C ASP A 236 -46.67 19.53 4.18
N TYR A 237 -46.50 18.22 4.34
CA TYR A 237 -45.38 17.48 3.75
C TYR A 237 -45.41 17.49 2.21
N VAL A 238 -46.58 17.31 1.62
CA VAL A 238 -46.76 17.32 0.15
C VAL A 238 -46.55 18.71 -0.44
N MET A 239 -46.97 19.75 0.28
CA MET A 239 -46.93 21.14 -0.19
C MET A 239 -45.62 21.88 0.17
N GLN A 240 -44.85 21.40 1.14
CA GLN A 240 -43.58 22.00 1.60
C GLN A 240 -42.42 21.02 1.36
N SER A 241 -41.87 21.05 0.14
CA SER A 241 -40.90 20.05 -0.33
C SER A 241 -39.45 20.21 0.19
N GLU A 242 -39.12 21.25 0.97
CA GLU A 242 -37.73 21.70 1.17
C GLU A 242 -37.24 21.87 2.62
N GLU A 243 -37.90 21.34 3.65
CA GLU A 243 -37.40 21.47 5.03
C GLU A 243 -36.55 20.27 5.46
N ALA A 244 -35.24 20.37 5.21
CA ALA A 244 -34.23 19.38 5.59
C ALA A 244 -34.23 19.10 7.11
N GLY A 245 -34.73 17.92 7.51
CA GLY A 245 -34.71 17.43 8.90
C GLY A 245 -36.07 16.96 9.46
N LYS A 246 -37.09 16.83 8.61
CA LYS A 246 -38.44 16.36 8.99
C LYS A 246 -38.71 14.97 8.44
N ASP A 247 -38.26 13.95 9.15
CA ASP A 247 -38.37 12.56 8.71
C ASP A 247 -39.81 12.04 8.79
N PRO A 248 -40.40 11.58 7.67
CA PRO A 248 -41.79 11.11 7.63
C PRO A 248 -41.97 9.75 8.32
N HIS A 249 -40.88 9.01 8.55
CA HIS A 249 -40.87 7.71 9.22
C HIS A 249 -39.51 7.45 9.87
N ALA A 250 -39.47 6.62 10.91
CA ALA A 250 -38.24 6.27 11.63
C ALA A 250 -37.20 5.51 10.77
N LEU A 251 -37.66 4.92 9.67
CA LEU A 251 -36.82 4.22 8.68
C LEU A 251 -36.66 5.02 7.38
N PHE A 252 -36.90 6.33 7.41
CA PHE A 252 -36.68 7.23 6.28
C PHE A 252 -35.92 8.47 6.76
N ASP A 253 -34.62 8.54 6.48
CA ASP A 253 -33.79 9.71 6.77
C ASP A 253 -33.76 10.61 5.54
N THR A 254 -34.42 11.75 5.66
CA THR A 254 -34.60 12.69 4.55
C THR A 254 -33.28 13.25 4.05
N ARG A 255 -32.32 13.51 4.95
CA ARG A 255 -31.03 14.08 4.59
C ARG A 255 -30.16 13.05 3.90
N TYR A 256 -30.15 11.83 4.42
CA TYR A 256 -29.42 10.71 3.83
C TYR A 256 -29.94 10.34 2.44
N TYR A 257 -31.26 10.33 2.26
CA TYR A 257 -31.87 10.06 0.97
C TYR A 257 -31.54 11.15 -0.06
N LEU A 258 -31.70 12.43 0.30
CA LEU A 258 -31.39 13.54 -0.60
C LEU A 258 -29.90 13.63 -0.98
N ALA A 259 -29.00 13.14 -0.12
CA ALA A 259 -27.56 13.10 -0.45
C ALA A 259 -27.22 12.13 -1.60
N GLN A 260 -28.13 11.22 -1.95
CA GLN A 260 -27.95 10.25 -3.04
C GLN A 260 -28.61 10.69 -4.36
N VAL A 261 -29.50 11.70 -4.33
CA VAL A 261 -30.29 12.12 -5.50
C VAL A 261 -29.67 13.37 -6.13
N GLU A 262 -29.18 13.26 -7.36
CA GLU A 262 -28.52 14.37 -8.07
C GLU A 262 -29.50 15.42 -8.61
N GLU A 263 -30.65 15.01 -9.15
CA GLU A 263 -31.67 15.89 -9.71
C GLU A 263 -33.06 15.46 -9.19
N MET A 264 -33.68 16.32 -8.38
CA MET A 264 -35.01 16.04 -7.83
C MET A 264 -36.10 16.40 -8.84
N SER A 265 -37.03 15.48 -9.10
CA SER A 265 -38.21 15.66 -9.96
C SER A 265 -39.26 16.64 -9.41
N GLY A 266 -38.91 17.49 -8.44
CA GLY A 266 -39.82 18.40 -7.73
C GLY A 266 -40.78 17.70 -6.75
N LEU A 267 -40.71 16.38 -6.63
CA LEU A 267 -41.50 15.60 -5.68
C LEU A 267 -40.91 15.67 -4.25
N PRO A 268 -41.75 15.60 -3.19
CA PRO A 268 -41.26 15.41 -1.83
C PRO A 268 -40.40 14.13 -1.70
N PRO A 269 -39.39 14.09 -0.81
CA PRO A 269 -38.40 13.00 -0.73
C PRO A 269 -39.00 11.58 -0.64
N LEU A 270 -39.98 11.36 0.25
CA LEU A 270 -40.63 10.04 0.40
C LEU A 270 -41.47 9.69 -0.83
N GLN A 271 -42.13 10.68 -1.45
CA GLN A 271 -42.88 10.45 -2.67
C GLN A 271 -41.95 10.10 -3.84
N HIS A 272 -40.83 10.81 -3.98
CA HIS A 272 -39.79 10.50 -4.94
C HIS A 272 -39.26 9.07 -4.73
N TYR A 273 -39.00 8.66 -3.48
CA TYR A 273 -38.58 7.29 -3.16
C TYR A 273 -39.57 6.26 -3.68
N LEU A 274 -40.86 6.40 -3.32
CA LEU A 274 -41.92 5.44 -3.65
C LEU A 274 -42.12 5.25 -5.17
N VAL A 275 -41.96 6.31 -5.95
CA VAL A 275 -42.25 6.29 -7.40
C VAL A 275 -41.00 5.93 -8.23
N GLU A 276 -39.84 6.50 -7.89
CA GLU A 276 -38.63 6.44 -8.72
C GLU A 276 -37.38 5.99 -7.96
N GLY A 277 -37.15 6.53 -6.76
CA GLY A 277 -35.86 6.41 -6.09
C GLY A 277 -35.41 4.99 -5.76
N TRP A 278 -36.31 4.15 -5.26
CA TRP A 278 -35.94 2.76 -4.95
C TRP A 278 -35.59 1.97 -6.22
N LYS A 279 -36.19 2.29 -7.37
CA LYS A 279 -35.88 1.64 -8.67
C LYS A 279 -34.50 2.01 -9.18
N GLN A 280 -34.00 3.17 -8.76
CA GLN A 280 -32.64 3.64 -9.04
C GLN A 280 -31.62 3.10 -8.00
N GLY A 281 -32.07 2.27 -7.05
CA GLY A 281 -31.22 1.71 -6.00
C GLY A 281 -30.96 2.63 -4.80
N HIS A 282 -31.60 3.81 -4.74
CA HIS A 282 -31.42 4.74 -3.64
C HIS A 282 -31.99 4.18 -2.33
N SER A 283 -31.23 4.35 -1.26
CA SER A 283 -31.56 3.81 0.06
C SER A 283 -32.22 4.88 0.94
N PRO A 284 -33.37 4.59 1.57
CA PRO A 284 -34.15 5.57 2.33
C PRO A 284 -33.52 5.90 3.68
N HIS A 285 -32.63 5.05 4.20
CA HIS A 285 -32.03 5.20 5.52
C HIS A 285 -30.70 4.43 5.59
N PRO A 286 -29.68 4.87 6.37
CA PRO A 286 -28.39 4.18 6.45
C PRO A 286 -28.48 2.69 6.80
N VAL A 287 -29.41 2.30 7.69
CA VAL A 287 -29.64 0.90 8.10
C VAL A 287 -30.67 0.14 7.24
N PHE A 288 -31.02 0.68 6.07
CA PHE A 288 -31.89 0.00 5.11
C PHE A 288 -31.33 0.15 3.69
N ASP A 289 -30.80 -0.94 3.13
CA ASP A 289 -30.25 -0.96 1.77
C ASP A 289 -31.31 -1.49 0.80
N SER A 290 -31.85 -0.61 -0.04
CA SER A 290 -32.91 -0.95 -1.00
C SER A 290 -32.47 -2.04 -1.98
N SER A 291 -31.24 -1.95 -2.48
CA SER A 291 -30.73 -2.88 -3.50
C SER A 291 -30.49 -4.26 -2.88
N PHE A 292 -29.82 -4.29 -1.72
CA PHE A 292 -29.62 -5.51 -0.95
C PHE A 292 -30.95 -6.20 -0.60
N TYR A 293 -31.95 -5.42 -0.16
CA TYR A 293 -33.24 -5.96 0.24
C TYR A 293 -33.98 -6.61 -0.93
N VAL A 294 -33.94 -6.00 -2.12
CA VAL A 294 -34.52 -6.57 -3.34
C VAL A 294 -33.81 -7.86 -3.74
N ASP A 295 -32.48 -7.88 -3.72
CA ASP A 295 -31.69 -9.06 -4.10
C ASP A 295 -31.92 -10.27 -3.18
N HIS A 296 -32.22 -10.03 -1.90
CA HIS A 296 -32.34 -11.08 -0.88
C HIS A 296 -33.80 -11.46 -0.57
N CYS A 297 -34.78 -10.68 -1.02
CA CYS A 297 -36.19 -10.91 -0.74
C CYS A 297 -36.99 -11.11 -2.04
N HIS A 298 -37.00 -12.35 -2.53
CA HIS A 298 -37.69 -12.75 -3.77
C HIS A 298 -39.22 -12.53 -3.76
N ASP A 299 -39.85 -12.35 -2.60
CA ASP A 299 -41.29 -12.17 -2.45
C ASP A 299 -41.79 -10.75 -2.81
N ILE A 300 -40.89 -9.77 -3.01
CA ILE A 300 -41.25 -8.37 -3.25
C ILE A 300 -42.07 -8.20 -4.53
N GLU A 301 -41.62 -8.80 -5.64
CA GLU A 301 -42.24 -8.64 -6.96
C GLU A 301 -43.70 -9.13 -7.00
N ALA A 302 -44.09 -10.01 -6.07
CA ALA A 302 -45.43 -10.60 -6.04
C ALA A 302 -46.43 -9.85 -5.15
N ARG A 303 -45.98 -8.95 -4.24
CA ARG A 303 -46.83 -8.54 -3.10
C ARG A 303 -46.74 -7.07 -2.66
N ALA A 304 -45.76 -6.28 -3.08
CA ALA A 304 -45.62 -4.89 -2.60
C ALA A 304 -45.05 -3.93 -3.66
N PRO A 305 -45.39 -2.63 -3.59
CA PRO A 305 -44.98 -1.65 -4.59
C PRO A 305 -43.54 -1.15 -4.44
N ASP A 306 -42.94 -1.22 -3.24
CA ASP A 306 -41.56 -0.79 -2.97
C ASP A 306 -40.90 -1.56 -1.80
N PRO A 307 -39.54 -1.58 -1.71
CA PRO A 307 -38.77 -2.33 -0.71
C PRO A 307 -39.08 -1.97 0.74
N LEU A 308 -39.14 -0.68 1.07
CA LEU A 308 -39.32 -0.23 2.45
C LEU A 308 -40.75 -0.49 2.93
N THR A 309 -41.76 -0.22 2.10
CA THR A 309 -43.16 -0.57 2.40
C THR A 309 -43.31 -2.08 2.58
N HIS A 310 -42.68 -2.88 1.72
CA HIS A 310 -42.66 -4.34 1.89
C HIS A 310 -42.07 -4.73 3.23
N TYR A 311 -40.94 -4.13 3.62
CA TYR A 311 -40.29 -4.43 4.89
C TYR A 311 -41.19 -4.17 6.09
N VAL A 312 -41.71 -2.94 6.22
CA VAL A 312 -42.50 -2.52 7.41
C VAL A 312 -43.82 -3.29 7.56
N THR A 313 -44.38 -3.78 6.45
CA THR A 313 -45.67 -4.49 6.45
C THR A 313 -45.52 -6.01 6.59
N ILE A 314 -44.54 -6.60 5.90
CA ILE A 314 -44.40 -8.06 5.73
C ILE A 314 -42.98 -8.52 6.04
N GLY A 315 -41.96 -7.87 5.49
CA GLY A 315 -40.57 -8.33 5.48
C GLY A 315 -40.00 -8.70 6.84
N TRP A 316 -40.13 -7.81 7.83
CA TRP A 316 -39.58 -8.08 9.17
C TRP A 316 -40.25 -9.29 9.85
N ARG A 317 -41.51 -9.61 9.49
CA ARG A 317 -42.27 -10.75 10.02
C ARG A 317 -41.81 -12.07 9.41
N ILE A 318 -41.48 -12.07 8.12
CA ILE A 318 -40.99 -13.26 7.39
C ILE A 318 -39.49 -13.49 7.54
N GLY A 319 -38.79 -12.62 8.27
CA GLY A 319 -37.35 -12.77 8.53
C GLY A 319 -36.45 -12.13 7.47
N ALA A 320 -36.97 -11.24 6.62
CA ALA A 320 -36.17 -10.53 5.64
C ALA A 320 -35.17 -9.56 6.31
N TRP A 321 -33.97 -9.47 5.74
CA TRP A 321 -32.88 -8.65 6.29
C TRP A 321 -32.85 -7.27 5.63
N PRO A 322 -33.02 -6.17 6.38
CA PRO A 322 -33.09 -4.82 5.83
C PRO A 322 -31.73 -4.29 5.35
N HIS A 323 -30.62 -4.83 5.89
CA HIS A 323 -29.26 -4.39 5.60
C HIS A 323 -28.26 -5.50 5.98
N PRO A 324 -27.11 -5.65 5.29
CA PRO A 324 -26.10 -6.67 5.60
C PRO A 324 -25.62 -6.66 7.07
N LEU A 325 -25.55 -5.46 7.66
CA LEU A 325 -25.09 -5.25 9.04
C LEU A 325 -26.20 -5.22 10.09
N PHE A 326 -27.38 -5.75 9.79
CA PHE A 326 -28.43 -5.97 10.78
C PHE A 326 -28.97 -7.41 10.69
N ASN A 327 -28.49 -8.26 11.60
CA ASN A 327 -28.93 -9.64 11.72
C ASN A 327 -30.10 -9.73 12.71
N ARG A 328 -31.29 -9.94 12.16
CA ARG A 328 -32.55 -10.05 12.92
C ARG A 328 -32.51 -11.18 13.94
N GLU A 329 -32.05 -12.36 13.54
CA GLU A 329 -32.05 -13.56 14.38
C GLU A 329 -31.15 -13.36 15.60
N LEU A 330 -29.96 -12.80 15.40
CA LEU A 330 -29.03 -12.41 16.46
C LEU A 330 -29.67 -11.39 17.42
N TYR A 331 -30.35 -10.39 16.86
CA TYR A 331 -31.00 -9.35 17.67
C TYR A 331 -32.14 -9.94 18.53
N LEU A 332 -32.98 -10.79 17.95
CA LEU A 332 -34.07 -11.47 18.67
C LEU A 332 -33.57 -12.45 19.73
N GLN A 333 -32.42 -13.10 19.51
CA GLN A 333 -31.78 -13.93 20.54
C GLN A 333 -31.33 -13.10 21.75
N GLN A 334 -30.83 -11.88 21.52
CA GLN A 334 -30.44 -10.95 22.59
C GLN A 334 -31.65 -10.29 23.26
N ARG A 335 -32.80 -10.21 22.58
CA ARG A 335 -34.02 -9.50 23.00
C ARG A 335 -35.29 -10.32 22.69
N PRO A 336 -35.50 -11.47 23.36
CA PRO A 336 -36.62 -12.38 23.09
C PRO A 336 -38.00 -11.75 23.39
N GLU A 337 -38.07 -10.67 24.18
CA GLU A 337 -39.26 -9.86 24.39
C GLU A 337 -39.76 -9.18 23.12
N VAL A 338 -38.87 -8.77 22.21
CA VAL A 338 -39.25 -8.11 20.94
C VAL A 338 -40.05 -9.08 20.06
N ALA A 339 -39.61 -10.34 19.98
CA ALA A 339 -40.34 -11.40 19.29
C ALA A 339 -41.71 -11.67 19.92
N ARG A 340 -41.80 -11.69 21.26
CA ARG A 340 -43.07 -11.93 21.99
C ARG A 340 -44.08 -10.79 21.81
N GLN A 341 -43.61 -9.56 21.73
CA GLN A 341 -44.46 -8.38 21.53
C GLN A 341 -44.87 -8.19 20.06
N GLY A 342 -44.22 -8.88 19.13
CA GLY A 342 -44.48 -8.72 17.70
C GLY A 342 -44.14 -7.32 17.20
N VAL A 343 -43.04 -6.75 17.71
CA VAL A 343 -42.53 -5.43 17.32
C VAL A 343 -41.43 -5.61 16.29
N ASP A 344 -41.35 -4.69 15.32
CA ASP A 344 -40.27 -4.65 14.33
C ASP A 344 -38.89 -4.58 15.05
N PRO A 345 -38.02 -5.58 14.86
CA PRO A 345 -36.67 -5.61 15.45
C PRO A 345 -35.81 -4.40 15.08
N LEU A 346 -35.88 -3.91 13.85
CA LEU A 346 -35.07 -2.78 13.41
C LEU A 346 -35.56 -1.48 14.05
N ALA A 347 -36.86 -1.23 14.01
CA ALA A 347 -37.46 -0.08 14.71
C ALA A 347 -37.14 -0.11 16.20
N HIS A 348 -37.29 -1.28 16.86
CA HIS A 348 -36.95 -1.42 18.29
C HIS A 348 -35.47 -1.17 18.55
N TYR A 349 -34.58 -1.65 17.68
CA TYR A 349 -33.14 -1.37 17.78
C TYR A 349 -32.88 0.13 17.76
N LEU A 350 -33.45 0.87 16.80
CA LEU A 350 -33.25 2.32 16.62
C LEU A 350 -33.80 3.16 17.78
N THR A 351 -34.82 2.70 18.48
CA THR A 351 -35.43 3.46 19.60
C THR A 351 -34.86 3.11 20.96
N LEU A 352 -34.61 1.82 21.22
CA LEU A 352 -34.30 1.30 22.56
C LEU A 352 -33.09 0.37 22.56
N GLY A 353 -33.05 -0.57 21.62
CA GLY A 353 -32.06 -1.65 21.62
C GLY A 353 -30.62 -1.19 21.66
N TRP A 354 -30.28 -0.14 20.90
CA TRP A 354 -28.93 0.38 20.87
C TRP A 354 -28.50 0.98 22.22
N ARG A 355 -29.42 1.48 23.05
CA ARG A 355 -29.06 2.11 24.33
C ARG A 355 -28.50 1.10 25.34
N ASP A 356 -28.93 -0.14 25.22
CA ASP A 356 -28.48 -1.28 26.04
C ASP A 356 -27.38 -2.10 25.34
N ASP A 357 -26.64 -1.49 24.41
CA ASP A 357 -25.52 -2.10 23.67
C ASP A 357 -25.84 -3.42 22.97
N ALA A 358 -27.10 -3.61 22.55
CA ALA A 358 -27.50 -4.78 21.76
C ALA A 358 -26.73 -4.79 20.43
N LYS A 359 -26.11 -5.92 20.09
CA LYS A 359 -25.32 -6.06 18.87
C LYS A 359 -26.24 -6.22 17.66
N PRO A 360 -26.17 -5.32 16.66
CA PRO A 360 -26.96 -5.46 15.44
C PRO A 360 -26.41 -6.54 14.51
N HIS A 361 -25.09 -6.80 14.55
CA HIS A 361 -24.41 -7.83 13.78
C HIS A 361 -23.21 -8.36 14.57
N LEU A 362 -22.79 -9.60 14.32
CA LEU A 362 -21.64 -10.20 15.03
C LEU A 362 -20.32 -9.48 14.76
N LEU A 363 -20.17 -8.96 13.54
CA LEU A 363 -19.01 -8.17 13.11
C LEU A 363 -19.18 -6.67 13.38
N PHE A 364 -20.10 -6.27 14.25
CA PHE A 364 -20.25 -4.89 14.71
C PHE A 364 -20.37 -4.86 16.24
N GLU A 365 -19.40 -4.25 16.91
CA GLU A 365 -19.30 -4.20 18.37
C GLU A 365 -19.61 -2.79 18.89
N PRO A 366 -20.83 -2.52 19.41
CA PRO A 366 -21.26 -1.16 19.79
C PRO A 366 -20.36 -0.50 20.84
N ILE A 367 -19.90 -1.26 21.83
CA ILE A 367 -19.06 -0.75 22.92
C ILE A 367 -17.69 -0.33 22.39
N HIS A 368 -17.06 -1.18 21.57
CA HIS A 368 -15.78 -0.90 20.92
C HIS A 368 -15.88 0.30 19.96
N TYR A 369 -17.01 0.43 19.27
CA TYR A 369 -17.23 1.56 18.37
C TYR A 369 -17.37 2.89 19.14
N ARG A 370 -18.16 2.90 20.22
CA ARG A 370 -18.34 4.10 21.05
C ARG A 370 -17.06 4.59 21.71
N SER A 371 -16.17 3.68 22.12
CA SER A 371 -14.91 4.06 22.75
C SER A 371 -13.98 4.86 21.82
N GLN A 372 -14.24 4.86 20.51
CA GLN A 372 -13.51 5.64 19.50
C GLN A 372 -14.19 6.99 19.18
N CYS A 373 -15.37 7.29 19.74
CA CYS A 373 -16.10 8.52 19.48
C CYS A 373 -15.83 9.57 20.58
N GLU A 374 -15.62 10.83 20.19
CA GLU A 374 -15.37 11.92 21.13
C GLU A 374 -16.52 12.07 22.13
N GLY A 375 -16.21 12.05 23.44
CA GLY A 375 -17.18 12.20 24.51
C GLY A 375 -18.00 10.95 24.88
N GLY A 376 -17.89 9.84 24.13
CA GLY A 376 -18.51 8.55 24.46
C GLY A 376 -20.05 8.47 24.36
N GLU A 377 -20.75 9.61 24.33
CA GLU A 377 -22.21 9.69 24.14
C GLU A 377 -22.56 10.01 22.69
N LEU A 378 -23.18 9.03 22.01
CA LEU A 378 -23.76 9.22 20.69
C LEU A 378 -25.23 9.65 20.83
N SER A 379 -25.64 10.65 20.05
CA SER A 379 -27.03 11.12 19.98
C SER A 379 -27.94 10.18 19.18
N ILE A 380 -27.36 9.27 18.40
CA ILE A 380 -28.02 8.29 17.53
C ILE A 380 -27.43 6.90 17.73
N ALA A 381 -28.10 5.87 17.19
CA ALA A 381 -27.63 4.49 17.29
C ALA A 381 -26.20 4.31 16.70
N PRO A 382 -25.30 3.56 17.36
CA PRO A 382 -23.91 3.36 16.91
C PRO A 382 -23.78 2.88 15.47
N LEU A 383 -24.63 1.95 15.04
CA LEU A 383 -24.64 1.46 13.65
C LEU A 383 -25.03 2.55 12.65
N VAL A 384 -25.99 3.41 13.00
CA VAL A 384 -26.42 4.52 12.14
C VAL A 384 -25.28 5.54 12.02
N HIS A 385 -24.68 5.92 13.15
CA HIS A 385 -23.51 6.82 13.15
C HIS A 385 -22.35 6.23 12.34
N TYR A 386 -22.08 4.92 12.48
CA TYR A 386 -21.05 4.23 11.70
C TYR A 386 -21.30 4.36 10.20
N LEU A 387 -22.48 3.96 9.72
CA LEU A 387 -22.83 3.91 8.30
C LEU A 387 -22.88 5.31 7.65
N SER A 388 -23.29 6.33 8.40
CA SER A 388 -23.36 7.70 7.88
C SER A 388 -21.99 8.38 7.78
N GLU A 389 -21.19 8.32 8.85
CA GLU A 389 -19.97 9.12 9.02
C GLU A 389 -18.78 8.36 9.59
N GLY A 390 -19.03 7.38 10.46
CA GLY A 390 -18.00 6.72 11.24
C GLY A 390 -16.92 6.02 10.44
N TRP A 391 -17.30 5.23 9.45
CA TRP A 391 -16.33 4.53 8.61
C TRP A 391 -15.49 5.52 7.78
N LYS A 392 -16.09 6.62 7.32
CA LYS A 392 -15.37 7.70 6.60
C LYS A 392 -14.34 8.40 7.49
N GLN A 393 -14.58 8.42 8.79
CA GLN A 393 -13.65 8.93 9.81
C GLN A 393 -12.57 7.91 10.23
N GLY A 394 -12.54 6.71 9.63
CA GLY A 394 -11.56 5.68 9.98
C GLY A 394 -11.90 4.88 11.24
N LYS A 395 -13.11 5.02 11.81
CA LYS A 395 -13.51 4.34 13.05
C LYS A 395 -13.80 2.86 12.78
N ARG A 396 -13.30 1.98 13.65
CA ARG A 396 -13.37 0.53 13.48
C ARG A 396 -14.69 -0.03 14.01
N PRO A 397 -15.46 -0.79 13.20
CA PRO A 397 -16.73 -1.37 13.65
C PRO A 397 -16.56 -2.55 14.61
N HIS A 398 -15.43 -3.27 14.53
CA HIS A 398 -15.14 -4.45 15.33
C HIS A 398 -13.63 -4.60 15.54
N PRO A 399 -13.15 -5.13 16.70
CA PRO A 399 -11.71 -5.30 16.94
C PRO A 399 -10.98 -6.16 15.89
N LEU A 400 -11.69 -7.14 15.31
CA LEU A 400 -11.19 -8.03 14.25
C LEU A 400 -11.50 -7.55 12.82
N PHE A 401 -11.87 -6.28 12.65
CA PHE A 401 -12.04 -5.67 11.32
C PHE A 401 -11.29 -4.33 11.28
N ASP A 402 -10.12 -4.33 10.63
CA ASP A 402 -9.28 -3.14 10.49
C ASP A 402 -9.61 -2.43 9.17
N LEU A 403 -10.35 -1.33 9.30
CA LEU A 403 -10.84 -0.55 8.16
C LEU A 403 -9.71 0.02 7.29
N ALA A 404 -8.66 0.55 7.92
CA ALA A 404 -7.55 1.17 7.20
C ALA A 404 -6.74 0.13 6.44
N PHE A 405 -6.50 -1.02 7.08
CA PHE A 405 -5.87 -2.16 6.42
C PHE A 405 -6.70 -2.69 5.24
N TYR A 406 -8.02 -2.87 5.45
CA TYR A 406 -8.91 -3.41 4.42
C TYR A 406 -8.94 -2.52 3.17
N LEU A 407 -9.13 -1.21 3.34
CA LEU A 407 -9.13 -0.24 2.23
C LEU A 407 -7.75 -0.12 1.55
N SER A 408 -6.67 -0.15 2.33
CA SER A 408 -5.31 -0.12 1.78
C SER A 408 -4.98 -1.37 0.96
N ARG A 409 -5.50 -2.54 1.35
CA ARG A 409 -5.24 -3.81 0.69
C ARG A 409 -6.13 -4.05 -0.52
N TYR A 410 -7.34 -3.48 -0.51
CA TYR A 410 -8.35 -3.62 -1.57
C TYR A 410 -8.74 -2.25 -2.15
N PRO A 411 -7.88 -1.59 -2.96
CA PRO A 411 -8.14 -0.25 -3.50
C PRO A 411 -9.43 -0.15 -4.32
N ALA A 412 -9.84 -1.22 -5.01
CA ALA A 412 -11.09 -1.25 -5.77
C ALA A 412 -12.33 -0.98 -4.88
N VAL A 413 -12.32 -1.44 -3.62
CA VAL A 413 -13.39 -1.16 -2.67
C VAL A 413 -13.36 0.32 -2.28
N ALA A 414 -12.16 0.88 -2.05
CA ALA A 414 -12.00 2.30 -1.76
C ALA A 414 -12.50 3.19 -2.91
N GLU A 415 -12.24 2.80 -4.16
CA GLU A 415 -12.67 3.51 -5.36
C GLU A 415 -14.18 3.41 -5.61
N SER A 416 -14.80 2.27 -5.28
CA SER A 416 -16.25 2.07 -5.42
C SER A 416 -17.07 2.95 -4.47
N GLY A 417 -16.48 3.38 -3.34
CA GLY A 417 -17.18 4.09 -2.28
C GLY A 417 -18.09 3.21 -1.42
N ASP A 418 -18.10 1.89 -1.65
CA ASP A 418 -18.85 0.92 -0.85
C ASP A 418 -18.38 0.91 0.61
N GLU A 419 -19.33 0.77 1.54
CA GLU A 419 -18.99 0.65 2.95
C GLU A 419 -18.22 -0.67 3.19
N PRO A 420 -17.00 -0.63 3.73
CA PRO A 420 -16.11 -1.80 3.70
C PRO A 420 -16.59 -3.03 4.47
N LEU A 421 -17.24 -2.85 5.62
CA LEU A 421 -17.76 -3.97 6.40
C LEU A 421 -18.97 -4.61 5.70
N ALA A 422 -19.89 -3.82 5.15
CA ALA A 422 -21.01 -4.29 4.36
C ALA A 422 -20.54 -5.00 3.09
N HIS A 423 -19.53 -4.46 2.39
CA HIS A 423 -18.87 -5.14 1.27
C HIS A 423 -18.30 -6.49 1.72
N TYR A 424 -17.54 -6.53 2.82
CA TYR A 424 -16.96 -7.77 3.33
C TYR A 424 -18.03 -8.84 3.61
N VAL A 425 -19.11 -8.48 4.31
CA VAL A 425 -20.23 -9.38 4.64
C VAL A 425 -20.96 -9.88 3.40
N ARG A 426 -21.14 -9.01 2.38
CA ARG A 426 -21.81 -9.35 1.12
C ARG A 426 -20.98 -10.29 0.26
N SER A 427 -19.72 -9.96 -0.02
CA SER A 427 -18.90 -10.69 -1.00
C SER A 427 -17.44 -10.85 -0.59
N GLY A 428 -16.85 -9.91 0.15
CA GLY A 428 -15.41 -9.92 0.44
C GLY A 428 -14.93 -11.21 1.12
N TRP A 429 -15.71 -11.82 2.02
CA TRP A 429 -15.33 -13.10 2.62
C TRP A 429 -15.30 -14.26 1.60
N ARG A 430 -16.17 -14.24 0.58
CA ARG A 430 -16.20 -15.24 -0.51
C ARG A 430 -15.00 -15.06 -1.44
N GLU A 431 -14.55 -13.83 -1.60
CA GLU A 431 -13.35 -13.43 -2.34
C GLU A 431 -12.04 -13.66 -1.56
N ARG A 432 -12.11 -14.29 -0.37
CA ARG A 432 -10.95 -14.53 0.53
C ARG A 432 -10.25 -13.24 0.97
N HIS A 433 -10.98 -12.12 1.08
CA HIS A 433 -10.42 -10.86 1.54
C HIS A 433 -10.07 -10.90 3.03
N TRP A 434 -8.96 -10.28 3.42
CA TRP A 434 -8.46 -10.25 4.79
C TRP A 434 -9.13 -9.11 5.56
N PRO A 435 -9.96 -9.40 6.58
CA PRO A 435 -10.63 -8.37 7.36
C PRO A 435 -9.69 -7.66 8.35
N HIS A 436 -8.56 -8.28 8.70
CA HIS A 436 -7.59 -7.77 9.67
C HIS A 436 -6.18 -8.27 9.33
N PRO A 437 -5.09 -7.53 9.62
CA PRO A 437 -3.71 -8.00 9.38
C PRO A 437 -3.39 -9.36 10.02
N LEU A 438 -4.05 -9.67 11.13
CA LEU A 438 -3.87 -10.89 11.92
C LEU A 438 -4.96 -11.95 11.70
N PHE A 439 -5.79 -11.81 10.66
CA PHE A 439 -6.77 -12.82 10.28
C PHE A 439 -6.66 -13.11 8.79
N ASN A 440 -6.05 -14.25 8.47
CA ASN A 440 -5.92 -14.76 7.11
C ASN A 440 -6.99 -15.85 6.87
N PRO A 441 -8.06 -15.56 6.10
CA PRO A 441 -9.13 -16.53 5.85
C PRO A 441 -8.65 -17.82 5.19
N ASP A 442 -7.63 -17.74 4.31
CA ASP A 442 -7.10 -18.92 3.62
C ASP A 442 -6.40 -19.85 4.60
N TYR A 443 -5.49 -19.30 5.41
CA TYR A 443 -4.77 -20.06 6.44
C TYR A 443 -5.71 -20.66 7.49
N TYR A 444 -6.76 -19.93 7.88
CA TYR A 444 -7.76 -20.43 8.82
C TYR A 444 -8.60 -21.58 8.22
N LEU A 445 -9.02 -21.45 6.95
CA LEU A 445 -9.81 -22.48 6.26
C LEU A 445 -9.01 -23.74 5.90
N GLU A 446 -7.70 -23.63 5.64
CA GLU A 446 -6.81 -24.78 5.44
C GLU A 446 -6.80 -25.73 6.64
N GLN A 447 -6.90 -25.18 7.84
CA GLN A 447 -6.99 -25.95 9.09
C GLN A 447 -8.42 -26.46 9.38
N ARG A 448 -9.42 -25.93 8.67
CA ARG A 448 -10.86 -26.13 8.92
C ARG A 448 -11.60 -26.53 7.64
N ALA A 449 -11.22 -27.68 7.09
CA ALA A 449 -11.85 -28.25 5.89
C ALA A 449 -13.37 -28.49 6.05
N ASP A 450 -13.85 -28.63 7.29
CA ASP A 450 -15.28 -28.72 7.64
C ASP A 450 -16.06 -27.46 7.23
N LEU A 451 -15.48 -26.28 7.45
CA LEU A 451 -16.14 -24.99 7.16
C LEU A 451 -16.20 -24.69 5.67
N VAL A 452 -15.20 -25.14 4.91
CA VAL A 452 -15.18 -25.03 3.45
C VAL A 452 -16.37 -25.76 2.84
N MET A 453 -16.65 -26.98 3.31
CA MET A 453 -17.78 -27.78 2.84
C MET A 453 -19.14 -27.19 3.24
N ALA A 454 -19.20 -26.53 4.39
CA ALA A 454 -20.40 -25.86 4.89
C ALA A 454 -20.65 -24.48 4.29
N GLY A 455 -19.71 -23.92 3.52
CA GLY A 455 -19.80 -22.55 2.98
C GLY A 455 -19.92 -21.49 4.08
N THR A 456 -19.33 -21.73 5.24
CA THR A 456 -19.45 -20.85 6.42
C THR A 456 -18.46 -19.69 6.33
N GLU A 457 -18.92 -18.49 6.69
CA GLU A 457 -18.08 -17.29 6.69
C GLU A 457 -16.97 -17.39 7.77
N PRO A 458 -15.68 -17.29 7.40
CA PRO A 458 -14.57 -17.62 8.31
C PRO A 458 -14.48 -16.73 9.54
N LEU A 459 -14.67 -15.41 9.39
CA LEU A 459 -14.53 -14.48 10.50
C LEU A 459 -15.72 -14.60 11.46
N MET A 460 -16.96 -14.69 10.97
CA MET A 460 -18.12 -14.96 11.84
C MET A 460 -17.98 -16.28 12.58
N HIS A 461 -17.51 -17.35 11.92
CA HIS A 461 -17.23 -18.60 12.62
C HIS A 461 -16.22 -18.39 13.75
N TYR A 462 -15.11 -17.72 13.46
CA TYR A 462 -14.08 -17.46 14.48
C TYR A 462 -14.62 -16.60 15.64
N VAL A 463 -15.44 -15.58 15.36
CA VAL A 463 -16.05 -14.75 16.39
C VAL A 463 -17.04 -15.55 17.27
N LEU A 464 -17.80 -16.48 16.68
CA LEU A 464 -18.81 -17.27 17.39
C LEU A 464 -18.27 -18.48 18.13
N ARG A 465 -17.21 -19.11 17.59
CA ARG A 465 -16.72 -20.44 18.01
C ARG A 465 -15.22 -20.48 18.25
N GLY A 466 -14.47 -19.40 18.02
CA GLY A 466 -13.01 -19.41 18.14
C GLY A 466 -12.50 -19.66 19.56
N ASP A 467 -13.34 -19.47 20.58
CA ASP A 467 -13.05 -19.79 21.98
C ASP A 467 -13.16 -21.29 22.30
N THR A 468 -14.03 -22.01 21.58
CA THR A 468 -14.43 -23.41 21.85
C THR A 468 -13.90 -24.38 20.80
N GLU A 469 -13.80 -23.94 19.56
CA GLU A 469 -13.24 -24.65 18.41
C GLU A 469 -12.07 -23.84 17.79
N PRO A 470 -10.95 -23.67 18.52
CA PRO A 470 -9.87 -22.79 18.10
C PRO A 470 -9.13 -23.34 16.88
N GLY A 471 -8.86 -22.45 15.91
CA GLY A 471 -7.89 -22.64 14.83
C GLY A 471 -6.97 -21.42 14.73
N ASP A 472 -5.76 -21.58 14.20
CA ASP A 472 -4.80 -20.48 14.13
C ASP A 472 -5.26 -19.46 13.08
N PRO A 473 -5.55 -18.20 13.46
CA PRO A 473 -6.11 -17.19 12.55
C PRO A 473 -5.06 -16.62 11.59
N HIS A 474 -3.77 -16.78 11.89
CA HIS A 474 -2.66 -16.25 11.10
C HIS A 474 -1.36 -17.04 11.40
N PRO A 475 -0.42 -17.18 10.45
CA PRO A 475 0.85 -17.92 10.69
C PRO A 475 1.69 -17.40 11.85
N LEU A 476 1.55 -16.12 12.20
CA LEU A 476 2.22 -15.49 13.35
C LEU A 476 1.31 -15.33 14.58
N PHE A 477 0.23 -16.10 14.67
CA PHE A 477 -0.62 -16.17 15.86
C PHE A 477 -0.90 -17.64 16.20
N ASP A 478 -0.27 -18.13 17.25
CA ASP A 478 -0.47 -19.51 17.71
C ASP A 478 -1.49 -19.53 18.84
N THR A 479 -2.68 -20.05 18.53
CA THR A 479 -3.85 -19.97 19.42
C THR A 479 -3.63 -20.73 20.72
N ARG A 480 -3.01 -21.90 20.61
CA ARG A 480 -2.76 -22.76 21.77
C ARG A 480 -1.73 -22.12 22.70
N PHE A 481 -0.63 -21.63 22.15
CA PHE A 481 0.40 -20.92 22.89
C PHE A 481 -0.17 -19.69 23.59
N TYR A 482 -0.94 -18.89 22.86
CA TYR A 482 -1.53 -17.68 23.43
C TYR A 482 -2.53 -17.98 24.56
N LEU A 483 -3.33 -19.05 24.46
CA LEU A 483 -4.22 -19.48 25.53
C LEU A 483 -3.46 -19.90 26.80
N GLU A 484 -2.33 -20.59 26.63
CA GLU A 484 -1.43 -20.97 27.73
C GLU A 484 -0.82 -19.72 28.41
N GLU A 485 -0.36 -18.75 27.62
CA GLU A 485 0.15 -17.45 28.10
C GLU A 485 -0.94 -16.61 28.79
N ALA A 486 -2.17 -16.64 28.26
CA ALA A 486 -3.25 -15.80 28.72
C ALA A 486 -3.90 -16.27 30.03
N GLY A 487 -3.83 -17.57 30.34
CA GLY A 487 -4.51 -18.16 31.49
C GLY A 487 -6.05 -18.12 31.38
N GLY A 488 -6.58 -17.89 30.18
CA GLY A 488 -8.01 -17.72 29.87
C GLY A 488 -8.33 -16.38 29.19
N THR A 489 -9.41 -16.35 28.41
CA THR A 489 -9.82 -15.19 27.58
C THR A 489 -11.19 -14.61 27.96
N GLY A 490 -11.79 -15.08 29.07
CA GLY A 490 -13.11 -14.61 29.50
C GLY A 490 -14.26 -14.94 28.53
N GLY A 491 -14.07 -15.93 27.64
CA GLY A 491 -15.05 -16.30 26.60
C GLY A 491 -14.89 -15.51 25.29
N LEU A 492 -13.90 -14.63 25.19
CA LEU A 492 -13.55 -14.00 23.91
C LEU A 492 -12.71 -14.96 23.05
N PRO A 493 -12.86 -14.89 21.72
CA PRO A 493 -11.93 -15.54 20.80
C PRO A 493 -10.48 -15.10 21.09
N PRO A 494 -9.49 -16.01 21.01
CA PRO A 494 -8.10 -15.72 21.39
C PRO A 494 -7.48 -14.50 20.71
N LEU A 495 -7.66 -14.35 19.39
CA LEU A 495 -7.17 -13.17 18.67
C LEU A 495 -7.87 -11.89 19.11
N GLN A 496 -9.19 -11.95 19.36
CA GLN A 496 -9.93 -10.79 19.84
C GLN A 496 -9.43 -10.34 21.21
N HIS A 497 -9.27 -11.28 22.14
CA HIS A 497 -8.67 -11.02 23.45
C HIS A 497 -7.25 -10.44 23.32
N TYR A 498 -6.44 -10.95 22.39
CA TYR A 498 -5.11 -10.40 22.13
C TYR A 498 -5.13 -8.94 21.71
N VAL A 499 -5.90 -8.58 20.66
CA VAL A 499 -5.91 -7.21 20.12
C VAL A 499 -6.55 -6.19 21.06
N THR A 500 -7.41 -6.61 21.99
CA THR A 500 -8.05 -5.73 22.97
C THR A 500 -7.33 -5.64 24.30
N GLU A 501 -6.78 -6.74 24.80
CA GLU A 501 -6.26 -6.83 26.18
C GLU A 501 -4.86 -7.47 26.26
N GLY A 502 -4.60 -8.52 25.48
CA GLY A 502 -3.40 -9.34 25.62
C GLY A 502 -2.10 -8.60 25.38
N TRP A 503 -2.01 -7.84 24.29
CA TRP A 503 -0.79 -7.11 23.96
C TRP A 503 -0.49 -5.99 24.97
N LEU A 504 -1.53 -5.35 25.54
CA LEU A 504 -1.37 -4.34 26.59
C LEU A 504 -0.78 -4.93 27.88
N ALA A 505 -1.01 -6.22 28.11
CA ALA A 505 -0.44 -6.99 29.21
C ALA A 505 0.93 -7.63 28.87
N GLY A 506 1.54 -7.29 27.72
CA GLY A 506 2.84 -7.83 27.29
C GLY A 506 2.80 -9.31 26.87
N ARG A 507 1.61 -9.88 26.61
CA ARG A 507 1.48 -11.31 26.29
C ARG A 507 1.91 -11.59 24.85
N SER A 508 2.75 -12.61 24.65
CA SER A 508 3.19 -12.99 23.31
C SER A 508 2.10 -13.72 22.52
N PRO A 509 1.76 -13.30 21.29
CA PRO A 509 0.81 -14.01 20.42
C PRO A 509 1.42 -15.26 19.76
N HIS A 510 2.75 -15.34 19.73
CA HIS A 510 3.48 -16.38 19.03
C HIS A 510 4.88 -16.57 19.65
N PRO A 511 5.45 -17.80 19.72
CA PRO A 511 6.76 -18.04 20.31
C PRO A 511 7.93 -17.30 19.65
N LEU A 512 7.76 -16.90 18.39
CA LEU A 512 8.77 -16.15 17.61
C LEU A 512 8.51 -14.63 17.57
N PHE A 513 7.55 -14.13 18.36
CA PHE A 513 7.26 -12.71 18.46
C PHE A 513 7.08 -12.31 19.93
N ASP A 514 7.97 -11.47 20.42
CA ASP A 514 7.96 -10.91 21.77
C ASP A 514 7.61 -9.41 21.68
N PRO A 515 6.39 -9.01 22.07
CA PRO A 515 5.95 -7.62 21.96
C PRO A 515 6.84 -6.64 22.72
N ASP A 516 7.27 -6.97 23.94
CA ASP A 516 8.07 -6.09 24.78
C ASP A 516 9.49 -5.95 24.21
N TYR A 517 10.10 -7.06 23.77
CA TYR A 517 11.39 -7.03 23.09
C TYR A 517 11.34 -6.23 21.80
N TYR A 518 10.27 -6.41 21.01
CA TYR A 518 10.06 -5.68 19.77
C TYR A 518 9.92 -4.17 19.99
N ILE A 519 9.12 -3.76 20.98
CA ILE A 519 8.94 -2.35 21.36
C ILE A 519 10.26 -1.73 21.84
N ASP A 520 11.08 -2.45 22.64
CA ASP A 520 12.41 -1.97 23.06
C ASP A 520 13.35 -1.72 21.86
N ARG A 521 13.24 -2.55 20.81
CA ARG A 521 14.11 -2.45 19.62
C ARG A 521 13.63 -1.44 18.58
N LEU A 522 12.39 -0.97 18.68
CA LEU A 522 11.91 0.20 17.95
C LEU A 522 12.62 1.45 18.51
N LYS A 523 13.72 1.86 17.84
CA LYS A 523 14.42 3.12 18.15
C LYS A 523 13.39 4.24 18.19
N GLN A 524 13.32 4.96 19.32
CA GLN A 524 12.27 5.90 19.77
C GLN A 524 11.95 7.08 18.83
N THR A 525 11.57 6.86 17.57
CA THR A 525 11.14 7.93 16.64
C THR A 525 9.62 7.96 16.42
N GLU A 526 8.88 6.89 16.70
CA GLU A 526 7.41 6.89 16.67
C GLU A 526 6.84 6.12 17.87
N PRO A 527 5.82 6.66 18.57
CA PRO A 527 5.04 5.88 19.53
C PRO A 527 4.26 4.79 18.80
N VAL A 528 4.30 3.56 19.33
CA VAL A 528 3.49 2.45 18.80
C VAL A 528 2.03 2.70 19.19
N ALA A 529 1.27 3.35 18.33
CA ALA A 529 -0.15 3.64 18.54
C ALA A 529 -1.08 2.46 18.20
N GLN A 530 -0.55 1.37 17.67
CA GLN A 530 -1.26 0.16 17.24
C GLN A 530 -0.72 -1.08 17.96
N GLU A 531 -1.46 -2.19 17.96
CA GLU A 531 -0.98 -3.49 18.42
C GLU A 531 0.37 -3.88 17.73
N PRO A 532 1.39 -4.34 18.50
CA PRO A 532 2.77 -4.53 18.02
C PRO A 532 2.97 -5.46 16.82
N LEU A 533 2.29 -6.61 16.76
CA LEU A 533 2.41 -7.57 15.67
C LEU A 533 1.82 -7.01 14.37
N SER A 534 0.68 -6.32 14.44
CA SER A 534 0.08 -5.60 13.32
C SER A 534 1.01 -4.48 12.83
N HIS A 535 1.64 -3.75 13.74
CA HIS A 535 2.65 -2.74 13.40
C HIS A 535 3.88 -3.36 12.70
N TYR A 536 4.39 -4.49 13.20
CA TYR A 536 5.50 -5.23 12.60
C TYR A 536 5.18 -5.64 11.16
N LEU A 537 4.00 -6.21 10.92
CA LEU A 537 3.57 -6.67 9.59
C LEU A 537 3.42 -5.51 8.59
N ALA A 538 2.94 -4.35 9.03
CA ALA A 538 2.68 -3.22 8.15
C ALA A 538 3.94 -2.42 7.77
N ARG A 539 4.78 -2.06 8.75
CA ARG A 539 5.88 -1.11 8.53
C ARG A 539 7.08 -1.28 9.45
N GLY A 540 6.90 -1.91 10.60
CA GLY A 540 7.95 -2.03 11.61
C GLY A 540 8.82 -3.28 11.48
N TRP A 541 8.82 -3.94 10.33
CA TRP A 541 9.48 -5.22 10.09
C TRP A 541 11.02 -5.18 10.14
N HIS A 542 11.61 -3.99 10.08
CA HIS A 542 13.05 -3.78 10.20
C HIS A 542 13.60 -4.00 11.62
N ALA A 543 12.74 -3.84 12.65
CA ALA A 543 13.13 -4.06 14.04
C ALA A 543 13.04 -5.54 14.40
N GLN A 544 13.89 -6.01 15.32
CA GLN A 544 13.95 -7.42 15.71
C GLN A 544 12.69 -7.82 16.50
N PRO A 545 11.87 -8.75 15.99
CA PRO A 545 10.64 -9.17 16.66
C PRO A 545 10.87 -10.13 17.84
N HIS A 546 12.05 -10.76 17.90
CA HIS A 546 12.40 -11.74 18.93
C HIS A 546 13.94 -11.85 19.02
N PRO A 547 14.54 -12.17 20.18
CA PRO A 547 16.00 -12.29 20.33
C PRO A 547 16.68 -13.27 19.37
N LEU A 548 15.95 -14.31 18.94
CA LEU A 548 16.46 -15.34 18.01
C LEU A 548 16.06 -15.12 16.54
N PHE A 549 15.52 -13.95 16.19
CA PHE A 549 15.20 -13.62 14.81
C PHE A 549 15.71 -12.22 14.47
N ASP A 550 16.68 -12.14 13.56
CA ASP A 550 17.23 -10.87 13.08
C ASP A 550 16.78 -10.64 11.63
N PRO A 551 15.80 -9.74 11.39
CA PRO A 551 15.29 -9.47 10.05
C PRO A 551 16.38 -9.02 9.06
N ALA A 552 17.35 -8.22 9.52
CA ALA A 552 18.42 -7.71 8.66
C ALA A 552 19.43 -8.81 8.32
N PHE A 553 19.70 -9.74 9.24
CA PHE A 553 20.48 -10.93 8.94
C PHE A 553 19.73 -11.87 7.99
N TYR A 554 18.47 -12.15 8.29
CA TYR A 554 17.62 -13.04 7.50
C TYR A 554 17.50 -12.56 6.05
N LEU A 555 17.17 -11.27 5.82
CA LEU A 555 17.07 -10.69 4.48
C LEU A 555 18.39 -10.72 3.71
N ARG A 556 19.53 -10.55 4.40
CA ARG A 556 20.86 -10.60 3.76
C ARG A 556 21.29 -12.00 3.36
N ASN A 557 20.80 -13.03 4.05
CA ASN A 557 21.24 -14.42 3.87
C ASN A 557 20.19 -15.32 3.22
N PHE A 558 18.99 -14.83 2.97
CA PHE A 558 17.98 -15.57 2.24
C PHE A 558 18.39 -15.73 0.77
N LEU A 559 18.50 -16.98 0.29
CA LEU A 559 18.98 -17.34 -1.04
C LEU A 559 17.86 -17.79 -2.02
N GLY A 560 16.59 -17.74 -1.59
CA GLY A 560 15.44 -18.05 -2.45
C GLY A 560 14.99 -16.86 -3.31
N ASP A 561 13.86 -17.01 -3.99
CA ASP A 561 13.23 -15.94 -4.79
C ASP A 561 12.91 -14.70 -3.93
N GLU A 562 12.66 -13.54 -4.55
CA GLU A 562 12.35 -12.32 -3.77
C GLU A 562 11.23 -12.56 -2.75
N ILE A 563 11.48 -12.16 -1.49
CA ILE A 563 10.55 -12.28 -0.35
C ILE A 563 9.22 -11.53 -0.60
N GLY A 564 9.17 -10.66 -1.62
CA GLY A 564 8.03 -9.85 -1.98
C GLY A 564 7.75 -8.75 -0.95
N GLN A 565 6.48 -8.34 -0.83
CA GLN A 565 6.03 -7.33 0.14
C GLN A 565 5.75 -7.92 1.54
N LYS A 566 6.24 -9.12 1.86
CA LYS A 566 5.99 -9.79 3.15
C LYS A 566 7.01 -9.37 4.21
N ALA A 567 6.56 -9.28 5.46
CA ALA A 567 7.47 -9.10 6.59
C ALA A 567 8.42 -10.32 6.74
N PRO A 568 9.70 -10.13 7.09
CA PRO A 568 10.69 -11.21 7.10
C PRO A 568 10.34 -12.39 8.00
N LEU A 569 9.79 -12.14 9.20
CA LEU A 569 9.36 -13.21 10.10
C LEU A 569 8.15 -13.99 9.55
N LEU A 570 7.22 -13.30 8.87
CA LEU A 570 6.07 -13.95 8.23
C LEU A 570 6.55 -14.85 7.08
N HIS A 571 7.43 -14.32 6.24
CA HIS A 571 8.05 -15.10 5.17
C HIS A 571 8.81 -16.32 5.72
N TYR A 572 9.58 -16.15 6.80
CA TYR A 572 10.25 -17.28 7.45
C TYR A 572 9.26 -18.31 7.97
N ALA A 573 8.14 -17.91 8.56
CA ALA A 573 7.13 -18.82 9.09
C ALA A 573 6.42 -19.64 7.99
N GLU A 574 6.16 -19.03 6.84
CA GLU A 574 5.40 -19.67 5.74
C GLU A 574 6.27 -20.58 4.87
N SER A 575 7.45 -20.13 4.43
CA SER A 575 8.24 -20.84 3.42
C SER A 575 9.75 -20.71 3.59
N GLY A 576 10.20 -19.65 4.25
CA GLY A 576 11.62 -19.30 4.30
C GLY A 576 12.51 -20.35 4.97
N TRP A 577 11.97 -21.10 5.92
CA TRP A 577 12.70 -22.18 6.59
C TRP A 577 12.94 -23.40 5.68
N GLU A 578 12.10 -23.64 4.66
CA GLU A 578 12.23 -24.77 3.75
C GLU A 578 13.48 -24.65 2.86
N ALA A 579 13.89 -23.42 2.55
CA ALA A 579 15.15 -23.11 1.89
C ALA A 579 16.38 -23.19 2.83
N ALA A 580 16.20 -23.72 4.04
CA ALA A 580 17.21 -23.79 5.10
C ALA A 580 17.85 -22.43 5.44
N ALA A 581 17.07 -21.35 5.33
CA ALA A 581 17.55 -20.00 5.61
C ALA A 581 17.71 -19.76 7.11
N ASP A 582 18.85 -19.19 7.50
CA ASP A 582 19.19 -18.98 8.91
C ASP A 582 18.49 -17.72 9.47
N PRO A 583 17.68 -17.86 10.54
CA PRO A 583 16.95 -16.74 11.12
C PRO A 583 17.82 -15.80 11.97
N HIS A 584 19.00 -16.26 12.41
CA HIS A 584 19.90 -15.52 13.28
C HIS A 584 21.35 -16.04 13.15
N PRO A 585 22.41 -15.22 13.34
CA PRO A 585 23.82 -15.64 13.25
C PRO A 585 24.24 -16.80 14.16
N LEU A 586 23.45 -17.12 15.18
CA LEU A 586 23.70 -18.20 16.14
C LEU A 586 22.64 -19.31 16.04
N PHE A 587 21.97 -19.41 14.89
CA PHE A 587 21.03 -20.47 14.59
C PHE A 587 21.26 -20.96 13.16
N ASP A 588 21.81 -22.18 13.03
CA ASP A 588 22.04 -22.85 11.74
C ASP A 588 20.88 -23.82 11.49
N THR A 589 20.02 -23.45 10.53
CA THR A 589 18.82 -24.21 10.20
C THR A 589 19.15 -25.57 9.63
N SER A 590 20.20 -25.69 8.82
CA SER A 590 20.60 -26.95 8.20
C SER A 590 21.14 -27.94 9.24
N LEU A 591 22.05 -27.46 10.10
CA LEU A 591 22.58 -28.24 11.22
C LEU A 591 21.47 -28.72 12.16
N TYR A 592 20.48 -27.87 12.40
CA TYR A 592 19.37 -28.20 13.28
C TYR A 592 18.43 -29.24 12.66
N LEU A 593 18.16 -29.12 11.36
CA LEU A 593 17.42 -30.13 10.59
C LEU A 593 18.17 -31.47 10.53
N ASP A 594 19.49 -31.47 10.37
CA ASP A 594 20.31 -32.68 10.35
C ASP A 594 20.29 -33.44 11.69
N GLN A 595 20.22 -32.72 12.81
CA GLN A 595 20.05 -33.32 14.14
C GLN A 595 18.66 -33.97 14.31
N HIS A 596 17.64 -33.49 13.60
CA HIS A 596 16.25 -33.96 13.71
C HIS A 596 15.44 -33.86 12.38
N PRO A 597 15.68 -34.76 11.41
CA PRO A 597 15.06 -34.69 10.09
C PRO A 597 13.54 -34.96 10.10
N ASP A 598 13.04 -35.71 11.10
CA ASP A 598 11.65 -36.18 11.13
C ASP A 598 10.68 -35.29 11.94
N ARG A 599 11.19 -34.34 12.76
CA ARG A 599 10.35 -33.56 13.71
C ARG A 599 10.32 -32.05 13.48
N ALA A 600 11.24 -31.49 12.70
CA ALA A 600 11.20 -30.10 12.28
C ALA A 600 10.22 -29.83 11.11
N ARG A 601 9.34 -30.79 10.79
CA ARG A 601 8.31 -30.69 9.76
C ARG A 601 6.89 -30.44 10.30
N GLU A 602 6.69 -30.51 11.63
CA GLU A 602 5.39 -30.16 12.25
C GLU A 602 5.21 -28.63 12.42
N ARG A 603 6.32 -27.89 12.54
CA ARG A 603 6.45 -26.41 12.69
C ARG A 603 7.84 -25.99 12.19
N THR A 604 8.17 -24.68 12.20
CA THR A 604 9.51 -24.22 11.77
C THR A 604 10.64 -24.70 12.71
N PRO A 605 11.88 -24.87 12.21
CA PRO A 605 13.04 -25.28 13.01
C PRO A 605 13.32 -24.38 14.22
N LEU A 606 13.22 -23.06 14.02
CA LEU A 606 13.41 -22.08 15.08
C LEU A 606 12.33 -22.18 16.16
N GLU A 607 11.07 -22.33 15.76
CA GLU A 607 9.96 -22.48 16.71
C GLU A 607 10.11 -23.77 17.53
N HIS A 608 10.46 -24.88 16.88
CA HIS A 608 10.76 -26.13 17.58
C HIS A 608 11.87 -25.94 18.61
N TYR A 609 12.94 -25.22 18.27
CA TYR A 609 14.01 -24.92 19.21
C TYR A 609 13.52 -24.11 20.41
N VAL A 610 12.80 -23.00 20.20
CA VAL A 610 12.29 -22.12 21.27
C VAL A 610 11.40 -22.88 22.25
N ARG A 611 10.51 -23.74 21.75
CA ARG A 611 9.58 -24.49 22.58
C ARG A 611 10.24 -25.66 23.31
N ARG A 612 11.08 -26.43 22.62
CA ARG A 612 11.51 -27.75 23.10
C ARG A 612 12.98 -28.04 22.88
N GLY A 613 13.53 -27.70 21.72
CA GLY A 613 14.87 -28.15 21.34
C GLY A 613 15.97 -27.75 22.31
N TRP A 614 15.85 -26.59 22.96
CA TRP A 614 16.80 -26.19 23.99
C TRP A 614 16.75 -27.07 25.25
N ARG A 615 15.57 -27.62 25.61
CA ARG A 615 15.40 -28.54 26.76
C ARG A 615 15.98 -29.91 26.47
N ASP A 616 15.91 -30.31 25.20
CA ASP A 616 16.51 -31.56 24.69
C ASP A 616 18.02 -31.39 24.42
N ALA A 617 18.63 -30.27 24.85
CA ALA A 617 20.04 -29.91 24.67
C ALA A 617 20.53 -29.94 23.21
N LEU A 618 19.62 -29.70 22.26
CA LEU A 618 19.94 -29.65 20.84
C LEU A 618 20.78 -28.43 20.53
N ARG A 619 21.79 -28.62 19.68
CA ARG A 619 22.71 -27.52 19.35
C ARG A 619 22.07 -26.64 18.28
N PRO A 620 21.78 -25.36 18.57
CA PRO A 620 21.25 -24.44 17.58
C PRO A 620 22.32 -24.00 16.57
N HIS A 621 23.60 -24.08 16.94
CA HIS A 621 24.73 -23.67 16.11
C HIS A 621 26.02 -24.35 16.57
N VAL A 622 26.98 -24.54 15.68
CA VAL A 622 28.28 -25.17 16.00
C VAL A 622 29.09 -24.41 17.06
N LEU A 623 28.84 -23.11 17.22
CA LEU A 623 29.53 -22.22 18.15
C LEU A 623 28.86 -22.09 19.52
N PHE A 624 27.66 -22.65 19.68
CA PHE A 624 26.92 -22.56 20.93
C PHE A 624 26.51 -23.96 21.38
N ASP A 625 27.19 -24.44 22.42
CA ASP A 625 26.83 -25.68 23.10
C ASP A 625 25.96 -25.34 24.32
N PRO A 626 24.64 -25.66 24.28
CA PRO A 626 23.73 -25.37 25.39
C PRO A 626 24.13 -26.06 26.70
N ALA A 627 24.65 -27.30 26.64
CA ALA A 627 25.03 -28.06 27.82
C ALA A 627 26.27 -27.47 28.48
N PHE A 628 27.24 -27.02 27.68
CA PHE A 628 28.39 -26.29 28.18
C PHE A 628 28.00 -24.97 28.81
N TYR A 629 27.12 -24.19 28.17
CA TYR A 629 26.68 -22.89 28.70
C TYR A 629 25.94 -23.02 30.04
N LEU A 630 25.00 -23.97 30.13
CA LEU A 630 24.26 -24.23 31.38
C LEU A 630 25.18 -24.70 32.52
N ALA A 631 26.26 -25.42 32.22
CA ALA A 631 27.26 -25.80 33.22
C ALA A 631 28.06 -24.60 33.77
N GLN A 632 28.26 -23.55 32.95
CA GLN A 632 29.00 -22.34 33.31
C GLN A 632 28.11 -21.25 33.94
N CYS A 633 26.80 -21.31 33.69
CA CYS A 633 25.80 -20.38 34.20
C CYS A 633 24.61 -21.17 34.79
N PRO A 634 24.80 -21.90 35.91
CA PRO A 634 23.73 -22.68 36.53
C PRO A 634 22.55 -21.82 36.99
N GLU A 635 22.74 -20.52 37.20
CA GLU A 635 21.67 -19.54 37.45
C GLU A 635 20.66 -19.41 36.29
N SER A 636 21.05 -19.79 35.07
CA SER A 636 20.18 -19.82 33.89
C SER A 636 19.38 -21.12 33.74
N ALA A 637 19.52 -22.06 34.68
CA ALA A 637 18.84 -23.36 34.67
C ALA A 637 17.32 -23.17 34.77
N GLY A 638 16.63 -23.37 33.64
CA GLY A 638 15.18 -23.18 33.48
C GLY A 638 14.81 -22.19 32.37
N SER A 639 15.78 -21.44 31.85
CA SER A 639 15.61 -20.51 30.72
C SER A 639 16.28 -21.06 29.45
N ASN A 640 15.86 -20.56 28.28
CA ASN A 640 16.52 -20.91 27.02
C ASN A 640 17.97 -20.35 27.04
N PRO A 641 19.00 -21.22 27.00
CA PRO A 641 20.39 -20.83 27.19
C PRO A 641 20.89 -19.87 26.11
N LEU A 642 20.41 -20.01 24.86
CA LEU A 642 20.81 -19.10 23.78
C LEU A 642 20.17 -17.72 23.95
N ILE A 643 18.91 -17.66 24.38
CA ILE A 643 18.23 -16.38 24.68
C ILE A 643 18.91 -15.69 25.87
N HIS A 644 19.16 -16.43 26.96
CA HIS A 644 19.86 -15.91 28.13
C HIS A 644 21.26 -15.36 27.76
N PHE A 645 22.00 -16.09 26.92
CA PHE A 645 23.28 -15.63 26.40
C PHE A 645 23.16 -14.30 25.62
N LEU A 646 22.14 -14.16 24.77
CA LEU A 646 21.94 -12.96 23.96
C LEU A 646 21.52 -11.74 24.79
N LEU A 647 20.71 -11.93 25.82
CA LEU A 647 20.19 -10.85 26.67
C LEU A 647 21.18 -10.43 27.78
N HIS A 648 21.88 -11.37 28.40
CA HIS A 648 22.67 -11.11 29.63
C HIS A 648 24.16 -11.45 29.50
N GLY A 649 24.55 -12.31 28.55
CA GLY A 649 25.92 -12.83 28.43
C GLY A 649 26.97 -11.89 27.83
N ARG A 650 26.65 -10.60 27.57
CA ARG A 650 27.55 -9.63 26.91
C ARG A 650 28.46 -8.83 27.86
N GLY A 651 28.17 -8.80 29.17
CA GLY A 651 28.84 -7.91 30.15
C GLY A 651 29.91 -8.54 31.04
N ASP A 652 29.90 -9.87 31.22
CA ASP A 652 30.94 -10.56 31.99
C ASP A 652 32.06 -10.99 31.06
N ASN A 653 33.31 -10.92 31.52
CA ASN A 653 34.59 -11.30 30.87
C ASN A 653 34.62 -12.76 30.35
N LYS A 654 33.69 -13.12 29.46
CA LYS A 654 33.37 -14.46 28.96
C LYS A 654 33.36 -14.47 27.42
N ARG A 655 34.27 -13.72 26.80
CA ARG A 655 34.72 -13.90 25.41
C ARG A 655 36.24 -14.02 25.40
N PRO A 656 36.83 -14.91 24.59
CA PRO A 656 38.16 -14.67 24.04
C PRO A 656 38.08 -13.42 23.15
N THR A 657 39.02 -12.49 23.27
CA THR A 657 39.05 -11.31 22.40
C THR A 657 39.42 -11.72 20.95
N ALA A 658 39.13 -10.86 19.97
CA ALA A 658 39.56 -11.09 18.59
C ALA A 658 41.10 -11.21 18.49
N GLU A 659 41.84 -10.51 19.36
CA GLU A 659 43.30 -10.61 19.50
C GLU A 659 43.75 -11.97 20.07
N ASP A 660 43.04 -12.51 21.07
CA ASP A 660 43.37 -13.82 21.67
C ASP A 660 43.18 -14.99 20.69
N ILE A 661 42.14 -14.92 19.83
CA ILE A 661 41.84 -15.97 18.84
C ILE A 661 42.80 -15.87 17.66
N SER A 662 43.16 -14.67 17.21
CA SER A 662 44.17 -14.48 16.16
C SER A 662 45.52 -15.08 16.56
N GLY A 663 45.99 -14.82 17.79
CA GLY A 663 47.24 -15.39 18.31
C GLY A 663 47.22 -16.91 18.54
N ILE A 664 46.04 -17.54 18.60
CA ILE A 664 45.89 -19.01 18.64
C ILE A 664 45.94 -19.59 17.22
N ILE A 665 45.29 -18.91 16.25
CA ILE A 665 45.34 -19.25 14.83
C ILE A 665 46.79 -19.19 14.31
N ASP A 666 47.54 -18.14 14.64
CA ASP A 666 48.93 -17.97 14.18
C ASP A 666 49.86 -19.08 14.70
N ARG A 667 49.62 -19.57 15.93
CA ARG A 667 50.36 -20.71 16.49
C ARG A 667 50.00 -22.04 15.84
N LEU A 668 48.73 -22.25 15.50
CA LEU A 668 48.28 -23.48 14.81
C LEU A 668 48.81 -23.54 13.37
N ILE A 669 48.89 -22.40 12.69
CA ILE A 669 49.48 -22.28 11.34
C ILE A 669 51.00 -22.52 11.39
N ALA A 670 51.72 -21.94 12.34
CA ALA A 670 53.15 -22.18 12.52
C ALA A 670 53.48 -23.67 12.83
N LEU A 671 52.50 -24.43 13.32
CA LEU A 671 52.59 -25.86 13.60
C LEU A 671 52.08 -26.74 12.44
N GLY A 672 51.53 -26.16 11.36
CA GLY A 672 51.00 -26.87 10.20
C GLY A 672 49.59 -27.47 10.37
N ASP A 673 48.86 -27.16 11.45
CA ASP A 673 47.50 -27.66 11.73
C ASP A 673 46.44 -26.73 11.11
N LEU A 674 46.38 -26.74 9.78
CA LEU A 674 45.58 -25.80 8.99
C LEU A 674 44.06 -26.07 9.07
N GLU A 675 43.61 -27.29 9.34
CA GLU A 675 42.17 -27.62 9.49
C GLU A 675 41.55 -26.97 10.74
N ARG A 676 42.27 -26.99 11.87
CA ARG A 676 41.83 -26.32 13.10
C ARG A 676 41.94 -24.81 12.98
N ALA A 677 43.00 -24.31 12.35
CA ALA A 677 43.15 -22.88 12.05
C ALA A 677 42.00 -22.37 11.16
N ALA A 678 41.62 -23.13 10.13
CA ALA A 678 40.50 -22.82 9.23
C ALA A 678 39.14 -22.75 9.96
N SER A 679 38.90 -23.68 10.88
CA SER A 679 37.68 -23.73 11.70
C SER A 679 37.57 -22.53 12.66
N LEU A 680 38.70 -22.08 13.23
CA LEU A 680 38.78 -20.90 14.11
C LEU A 680 38.73 -19.57 13.34
N HIS A 681 39.31 -19.49 12.14
CA HIS A 681 39.28 -18.29 11.31
C HIS A 681 37.87 -17.96 10.79
N ALA A 682 37.08 -18.97 10.42
CA ALA A 682 35.68 -18.82 10.03
C ALA A 682 34.78 -18.21 11.15
N MET A 683 35.21 -18.31 12.42
CA MET A 683 34.52 -17.68 13.56
C MET A 683 34.77 -16.16 13.67
N LEU A 684 35.96 -15.67 13.27
CA LEU A 684 36.38 -14.28 13.45
C LEU A 684 35.88 -13.33 12.35
N SER A 685 35.57 -13.83 11.15
CA SER A 685 35.07 -13.01 10.04
C SER A 685 33.64 -12.48 10.23
N THR A 686 33.01 -12.70 11.38
CA THR A 686 31.64 -12.25 11.71
C THR A 686 31.46 -10.73 11.85
N ARG A 687 32.52 -9.92 11.64
CA ARG A 687 32.39 -8.47 11.39
C ARG A 687 32.39 -8.07 9.91
N SER A 688 32.66 -8.98 8.97
CA SER A 688 32.60 -8.71 7.53
C SER A 688 32.20 -9.96 6.73
N ARG A 689 30.93 -9.95 6.29
CA ARG A 689 30.40 -10.59 5.07
C ARG A 689 30.22 -12.15 5.09
N ALA A 690 29.07 -12.57 4.57
CA ALA A 690 28.41 -13.88 4.72
C ALA A 690 28.93 -15.06 3.84
N TRP A 691 30.16 -15.03 3.35
CA TRP A 691 30.67 -15.98 2.33
C TRP A 691 31.58 -17.08 2.92
N ALA A 692 31.87 -17.03 4.23
CA ALA A 692 32.79 -17.93 4.92
C ALA A 692 32.11 -19.22 5.42
N ARG A 693 31.80 -20.19 4.54
CA ARG A 693 31.42 -21.55 4.95
C ARG A 693 32.53 -22.54 4.55
N ARG A 694 33.21 -23.10 5.58
CA ARG A 694 34.33 -24.08 5.54
C ARG A 694 35.58 -23.60 4.79
N GLY A 695 36.58 -23.12 5.53
CA GLY A 695 37.92 -22.92 5.00
C GLY A 695 38.52 -24.25 4.51
N LEU A 696 38.83 -24.35 3.23
CA LEU A 696 39.48 -25.52 2.60
C LEU A 696 40.93 -25.20 2.30
N VAL A 697 41.84 -26.09 2.68
CA VAL A 697 43.26 -25.99 2.34
C VAL A 697 43.47 -26.67 0.99
N LEU A 698 43.92 -25.90 0.00
CA LEU A 698 44.10 -26.38 -1.37
C LEU A 698 45.49 -26.02 -1.90
N PRO A 699 46.05 -26.79 -2.84
CA PRO A 699 47.34 -26.47 -3.44
C PRO A 699 47.26 -25.16 -4.23
N LEU A 700 48.28 -24.31 -4.09
CA LEU A 700 48.42 -23.02 -4.76
C LEU A 700 49.51 -23.11 -5.83
N ARG A 701 49.20 -22.63 -7.04
CA ARG A 701 50.15 -22.53 -8.15
C ARG A 701 50.01 -21.20 -8.88
N GLY A 702 51.12 -20.74 -9.46
CA GLY A 702 51.09 -19.69 -10.47
C GLY A 702 50.57 -20.26 -11.80
N LEU A 703 49.87 -19.42 -12.57
CA LEU A 703 49.25 -19.80 -13.84
C LEU A 703 50.28 -20.37 -14.83
N ARG A 704 51.46 -19.73 -14.91
CA ARG A 704 52.57 -20.17 -15.76
C ARG A 704 53.06 -21.57 -15.39
N SER A 705 53.40 -21.78 -14.12
CA SER A 705 53.92 -23.06 -13.63
C SER A 705 52.91 -24.17 -13.83
N TYR A 706 51.64 -23.92 -13.52
CA TYR A 706 50.57 -24.88 -13.75
C TYR A 706 50.43 -25.23 -15.24
N ALA A 707 50.43 -24.22 -16.12
CA ALA A 707 50.29 -24.42 -17.56
C ALA A 707 51.45 -25.23 -18.16
N GLU A 708 52.68 -24.99 -17.71
CA GLU A 708 53.87 -25.75 -18.11
C GLU A 708 53.83 -27.20 -17.60
N GLU A 709 53.43 -27.41 -16.34
CA GLU A 709 53.30 -28.74 -15.71
C GLU A 709 52.21 -29.61 -16.36
N HIS A 710 51.09 -29.00 -16.74
CA HIS A 710 49.90 -29.71 -17.25
C HIS A 710 49.78 -29.68 -18.77
N GLY A 711 50.77 -29.12 -19.48
CA GLY A 711 50.79 -29.06 -20.94
C GLY A 711 49.67 -28.20 -21.54
N CYS A 712 49.21 -27.19 -20.81
CA CYS A 712 48.18 -26.26 -21.27
C CYS A 712 48.67 -25.39 -22.43
N LEU A 713 47.74 -24.84 -23.22
CA LEU A 713 48.12 -23.89 -24.27
C LEU A 713 48.61 -22.60 -23.62
N LEU A 714 49.89 -22.27 -23.85
CA LEU A 714 50.56 -21.09 -23.31
C LEU A 714 51.18 -20.27 -24.44
N LYS A 715 50.78 -18.99 -24.54
CA LYS A 715 51.32 -18.05 -25.53
C LYS A 715 52.03 -16.90 -24.83
N GLU A 716 53.34 -16.82 -25.02
CA GLU A 716 54.18 -15.77 -24.40
C GLU A 716 54.45 -14.58 -25.31
N PHE A 717 54.70 -13.44 -24.65
CA PHE A 717 55.12 -12.19 -25.25
C PHE A 717 56.40 -11.68 -24.57
N ALA A 718 57.29 -11.07 -25.36
CA ALA A 718 58.57 -10.57 -24.88
C ALA A 718 58.40 -9.46 -23.82
N ALA A 719 59.21 -9.53 -22.77
CA ALA A 719 59.28 -8.51 -21.72
C ALA A 719 60.11 -7.29 -22.19
N GLU A 720 59.70 -6.09 -21.78
CA GLU A 720 60.38 -4.82 -22.10
C GLU A 720 60.99 -4.21 -20.84
N GLU A 721 62.32 -4.12 -20.75
CA GLU A 721 62.96 -3.36 -19.68
C GLU A 721 62.76 -1.86 -19.88
N THR A 722 62.46 -1.13 -18.80
CA THR A 722 62.28 0.32 -18.86
C THR A 722 63.18 1.03 -17.87
N SER A 723 63.85 2.09 -18.33
CA SER A 723 64.66 2.98 -17.50
C SER A 723 63.81 4.17 -17.05
N ILE A 724 63.72 4.38 -15.74
CA ILE A 724 63.05 5.50 -15.12
C ILE A 724 64.09 6.59 -14.80
N PRO A 725 63.94 7.81 -15.34
CA PRO A 725 64.90 8.89 -15.13
C PRO A 725 64.88 9.40 -13.68
N GLU A 726 65.92 10.14 -13.31
CA GLU A 726 66.00 10.85 -12.03
C GLU A 726 64.83 11.86 -11.90
N THR A 727 64.18 11.92 -10.74
CA THR A 727 62.95 12.71 -10.53
C THR A 727 63.12 13.73 -9.42
N ARG A 728 62.90 15.01 -9.74
CA ARG A 728 63.06 16.13 -8.80
C ARG A 728 61.87 16.29 -7.87
N CYS A 729 62.15 16.54 -6.58
CA CYS A 729 61.15 16.93 -5.58
C CYS A 729 61.34 18.40 -5.15
N PHE A 730 60.25 19.12 -4.95
CA PHE A 730 60.20 20.51 -4.48
C PHE A 730 59.56 20.56 -3.08
N GLY A 731 59.94 21.50 -2.21
CA GLY A 731 59.40 21.62 -0.84
C GLY A 731 60.17 20.88 0.26
N ARG A 732 61.14 20.02 -0.10
CA ARG A 732 62.22 19.52 0.77
C ARG A 732 63.56 20.03 0.25
N VAL A 733 64.50 20.34 1.15
CA VAL A 733 65.84 20.82 0.76
C VAL A 733 66.61 19.66 0.11
N ASP A 734 66.91 19.79 -1.19
CA ASP A 734 67.78 18.90 -1.99
C ASP A 734 67.41 17.40 -2.00
N ASP A 735 66.15 17.07 -2.26
CA ASP A 735 65.68 15.67 -2.38
C ASP A 735 65.38 15.31 -3.85
N THR A 736 66.22 14.46 -4.47
CA THR A 736 66.02 13.93 -5.82
C THR A 736 65.92 12.41 -5.76
N LEU A 737 64.87 11.85 -6.37
CA LEU A 737 64.72 10.39 -6.46
C LEU A 737 65.63 9.84 -7.57
N VAL A 738 66.57 8.96 -7.19
CA VAL A 738 67.56 8.35 -8.08
C VAL A 738 66.92 7.57 -9.22
N ALA A 739 67.59 7.52 -10.38
CA ALA A 739 67.15 6.74 -11.54
C ALA A 739 67.04 5.24 -11.21
N GLU A 740 66.02 4.58 -11.76
CA GLU A 740 65.72 3.16 -11.50
C GLU A 740 65.59 2.40 -12.82
N ARG A 741 65.94 1.11 -12.83
CA ARG A 741 65.65 0.21 -13.96
C ARG A 741 64.60 -0.80 -13.53
N LEU A 742 63.48 -0.82 -14.23
CA LEU A 742 62.40 -1.76 -13.98
C LEU A 742 62.60 -3.04 -14.81
N PRO A 743 62.54 -4.23 -14.19
CA PRO A 743 62.56 -5.48 -14.93
C PRO A 743 61.31 -5.57 -15.80
N GLY A 744 61.48 -6.01 -17.05
CA GLY A 744 60.33 -6.17 -17.95
C GLY A 744 59.37 -7.25 -17.44
N LEU A 745 58.07 -6.95 -17.49
CA LEU A 745 57.04 -7.90 -17.09
C LEU A 745 56.81 -8.94 -18.19
N SER A 746 57.08 -10.21 -17.90
CA SER A 746 56.73 -11.31 -18.81
C SER A 746 55.21 -11.43 -18.87
N THR A 747 54.64 -11.22 -20.05
CA THR A 747 53.18 -11.32 -20.28
C THR A 747 52.89 -12.53 -21.15
N PHE A 748 51.80 -13.22 -20.85
CA PHE A 748 51.39 -14.45 -21.53
C PHE A 748 49.86 -14.64 -21.42
N VAL A 749 49.34 -15.55 -22.22
CA VAL A 749 47.94 -16.01 -22.15
C VAL A 749 47.97 -17.52 -22.02
N ALA A 750 47.25 -18.06 -21.04
CA ALA A 750 47.10 -19.50 -20.84
C ALA A 750 45.64 -19.92 -21.02
N GLN A 751 45.40 -21.10 -21.58
CA GLN A 751 44.07 -21.69 -21.71
C GLN A 751 43.97 -22.96 -20.87
N ILE A 752 42.93 -23.04 -20.05
CA ILE A 752 42.67 -24.12 -19.11
C ILE A 752 41.35 -24.78 -19.46
N GLU A 753 41.34 -26.10 -19.46
CA GLU A 753 40.14 -26.93 -19.61
C GLU A 753 39.57 -27.22 -18.21
N GLY A 754 38.30 -26.90 -17.99
CA GLY A 754 37.57 -27.22 -16.76
C GLY A 754 38.08 -26.45 -15.53
N ALA A 755 37.42 -25.33 -15.24
CA ALA A 755 37.74 -24.58 -14.02
C ALA A 755 36.52 -23.87 -13.42
N VAL A 756 36.55 -23.71 -12.11
CA VAL A 756 35.63 -22.86 -11.35
C VAL A 756 36.24 -21.48 -11.20
N VAL A 757 35.56 -20.48 -11.74
CA VAL A 757 35.91 -19.06 -11.60
C VAL A 757 35.10 -18.45 -10.48
N LEU A 758 35.75 -17.70 -9.60
CA LEU A 758 35.08 -16.88 -8.60
C LEU A 758 34.96 -15.43 -9.10
N ALA A 759 33.73 -14.99 -9.30
CA ALA A 759 33.44 -13.64 -9.77
C ALA A 759 33.94 -12.56 -8.78
N GLY A 760 34.52 -11.47 -9.30
CA GLY A 760 35.12 -10.41 -8.49
C GLY A 760 36.54 -10.70 -7.99
N THR A 761 37.18 -11.76 -8.48
CA THR A 761 38.56 -12.16 -8.11
C THR A 761 39.31 -12.77 -9.29
N LYS A 762 40.64 -12.89 -9.20
CA LYS A 762 41.48 -13.70 -10.10
C LYS A 762 41.64 -15.14 -9.61
N VAL A 763 40.91 -15.55 -8.58
CA VAL A 763 40.94 -16.91 -8.07
C VAL A 763 40.26 -17.85 -9.05
N VAL A 764 41.04 -18.79 -9.57
CA VAL A 764 40.55 -19.89 -10.41
C VAL A 764 40.85 -21.19 -9.69
N VAL A 765 39.88 -22.09 -9.61
CA VAL A 765 40.09 -23.43 -9.07
C VAL A 765 39.87 -24.46 -10.14
N THR A 766 40.91 -25.18 -10.50
CA THR A 766 40.90 -26.21 -11.55
C THR A 766 40.20 -27.48 -11.08
N ASP A 767 39.82 -28.34 -12.01
CA ASP A 767 39.09 -29.58 -11.74
C ASP A 767 39.89 -30.58 -10.87
N ASP A 768 41.23 -30.53 -10.91
CA ASP A 768 42.13 -31.30 -10.03
C ASP A 768 42.20 -30.76 -8.59
N GLY A 769 41.54 -29.63 -8.32
CA GLY A 769 41.50 -29.00 -7.01
C GLY A 769 42.62 -27.98 -6.76
N THR A 770 43.43 -27.64 -7.77
CA THR A 770 44.48 -26.63 -7.66
C THR A 770 43.93 -25.21 -7.76
N VAL A 771 44.41 -24.31 -6.89
CA VAL A 771 44.08 -22.88 -6.91
C VAL A 771 45.14 -22.15 -7.71
N LEU A 772 44.71 -21.42 -8.73
CA LEU A 772 45.57 -20.59 -9.56
C LEU A 772 45.39 -19.13 -9.18
N HIS A 773 46.50 -18.52 -8.74
CA HIS A 773 46.53 -17.10 -8.44
C HIS A 773 47.98 -16.58 -8.45
N ASP A 774 48.36 -15.81 -9.49
CA ASP A 774 49.75 -15.43 -9.75
C ASP A 774 50.40 -14.60 -8.63
N ALA A 775 49.70 -13.59 -8.08
CA ALA A 775 50.30 -12.73 -7.05
C ALA A 775 50.52 -13.49 -5.72
N ALA A 776 49.50 -14.22 -5.26
CA ALA A 776 49.59 -15.14 -4.13
C ALA A 776 50.71 -16.18 -4.28
N ALA A 777 50.82 -16.85 -5.44
CA ALA A 777 51.84 -17.87 -5.66
C ALA A 777 53.26 -17.29 -5.71
N ARG A 778 53.44 -16.10 -6.31
CA ARG A 778 54.74 -15.42 -6.40
C ARG A 778 55.28 -14.99 -5.03
N HIS A 779 54.37 -14.64 -4.12
CA HIS A 779 54.70 -14.06 -2.82
C HIS A 779 54.41 -15.01 -1.65
N ALA A 780 54.14 -16.28 -1.94
CA ALA A 780 53.77 -17.31 -0.98
C ALA A 780 54.79 -17.56 0.16
N HIS A 781 56.02 -17.08 -0.01
CA HIS A 781 57.12 -17.19 0.95
C HIS A 781 57.57 -15.86 1.56
N ASP A 782 56.96 -14.73 1.17
CA ASP A 782 57.28 -13.39 1.68
C ASP A 782 56.16 -12.92 2.62
N PRO A 783 56.38 -12.97 3.96
CA PRO A 783 55.35 -12.61 4.94
C PRO A 783 55.07 -11.10 5.01
N GLU A 784 55.87 -10.27 4.33
CA GLU A 784 55.72 -8.81 4.33
C GLU A 784 54.77 -8.31 3.22
N ILE A 785 54.18 -9.22 2.43
CA ILE A 785 53.31 -8.88 1.29
C ILE A 785 51.83 -9.10 1.65
N GLU A 786 51.03 -8.05 1.46
CA GLU A 786 49.58 -8.09 1.59
C GLU A 786 48.95 -8.44 0.24
N ILE A 787 48.22 -9.55 0.20
CA ILE A 787 47.40 -9.90 -0.97
C ILE A 787 46.08 -9.15 -0.82
N ASP A 788 45.73 -8.29 -1.79
CA ASP A 788 44.55 -7.41 -1.82
C ASP A 788 43.18 -8.17 -1.81
N ALA A 789 43.22 -9.50 -1.67
CA ALA A 789 42.09 -10.42 -1.59
C ALA A 789 41.69 -10.77 -0.14
N SER A 790 42.04 -9.92 0.83
CA SER A 790 42.19 -10.22 2.27
C SER A 790 41.03 -10.96 2.96
N ASP A 791 39.82 -10.83 2.41
CA ASP A 791 38.65 -11.62 2.81
C ASP A 791 38.76 -13.09 2.28
N LEU A 792 38.86 -13.29 0.96
CA LEU A 792 38.62 -14.58 0.27
C LEU A 792 39.81 -15.53 0.23
N LEU A 793 41.03 -14.98 0.23
CA LEU A 793 42.30 -15.70 0.34
C LEU A 793 42.97 -15.35 1.68
N PRO A 794 42.38 -15.75 2.82
CA PRO A 794 42.78 -15.24 4.13
C PRO A 794 44.24 -15.48 4.46
N ARG A 795 44.83 -16.63 4.07
CA ARG A 795 46.24 -16.98 4.38
C ARG A 795 46.85 -17.93 3.33
N VAL A 796 48.06 -17.62 2.89
CA VAL A 796 48.94 -18.47 2.05
C VAL A 796 50.09 -18.98 2.92
N SER A 797 50.44 -20.27 2.83
CA SER A 797 51.59 -20.84 3.51
C SER A 797 52.33 -21.80 2.57
N GLY A 798 53.43 -21.32 2.00
CA GLY A 798 54.14 -22.06 0.95
C GLY A 798 53.22 -22.37 -0.23
N GLU A 799 53.21 -23.61 -0.69
CA GLU A 799 52.41 -24.03 -1.86
C GLU A 799 50.94 -24.36 -1.54
N GLN A 800 50.40 -23.89 -0.42
CA GLN A 800 49.02 -24.12 -0.01
C GLN A 800 48.31 -22.82 0.34
N VAL A 801 47.01 -22.78 0.05
CA VAL A 801 46.15 -21.64 0.34
C VAL A 801 44.88 -22.08 1.06
N LEU A 802 44.49 -21.31 2.06
CA LEU A 802 43.19 -21.44 2.70
C LEU A 802 42.17 -20.64 1.88
N LEU A 803 41.23 -21.33 1.23
CA LEU A 803 40.10 -20.72 0.53
C LEU A 803 38.87 -20.71 1.41
N ASN A 804 38.22 -19.56 1.52
CA ASN A 804 37.08 -19.38 2.41
C ASN A 804 35.82 -18.97 1.63
N PHE A 805 35.42 -19.70 0.58
CA PHE A 805 34.24 -19.37 -0.25
C PHE A 805 33.50 -20.62 -0.77
N ASP A 806 32.22 -20.47 -1.15
CA ASP A 806 31.42 -21.55 -1.75
C ASP A 806 31.80 -21.78 -3.21
N ARG A 807 32.33 -22.97 -3.51
CA ARG A 807 32.77 -23.39 -4.84
C ARG A 807 31.65 -23.94 -5.72
N ARG A 808 30.42 -24.07 -5.21
CA ARG A 808 29.29 -24.62 -5.99
C ARG A 808 28.94 -23.67 -7.14
N PRO A 809 29.13 -24.10 -8.40
CA PRO A 809 28.89 -23.23 -9.52
C PRO A 809 27.39 -22.95 -9.66
N VAL A 810 27.00 -21.68 -9.72
CA VAL A 810 25.60 -21.28 -9.93
C VAL A 810 25.17 -21.49 -11.39
N HIS A 811 26.11 -21.36 -12.32
CA HIS A 811 25.88 -21.56 -13.75
C HIS A 811 27.13 -22.13 -14.44
N ARG A 812 26.91 -22.69 -15.63
CA ARG A 812 27.97 -23.20 -16.51
C ARG A 812 28.13 -22.31 -17.74
N ILE A 813 29.37 -21.98 -18.07
CA ILE A 813 29.78 -21.20 -19.24
C ILE A 813 30.65 -22.12 -20.11
N GLU A 814 30.39 -22.18 -21.42
CA GLU A 814 31.13 -23.09 -22.30
C GLU A 814 32.57 -22.61 -22.53
N GLU A 815 32.74 -21.34 -22.90
CA GLU A 815 34.03 -20.70 -23.15
C GLU A 815 34.02 -19.28 -22.58
N GLY A 816 35.16 -18.80 -22.10
CA GLY A 816 35.27 -17.41 -21.65
C GLY A 816 36.68 -16.96 -21.34
N VAL A 817 36.88 -15.64 -21.34
CA VAL A 817 38.13 -14.98 -20.99
C VAL A 817 37.99 -14.26 -19.66
N LEU A 818 38.84 -14.60 -18.69
CA LEU A 818 38.80 -14.00 -17.36
C LEU A 818 39.33 -12.57 -17.38
N LEU A 819 38.47 -11.58 -17.08
CA LEU A 819 38.89 -10.17 -16.91
C LEU A 819 38.60 -9.59 -15.52
N THR A 820 37.82 -10.28 -14.69
CA THR A 820 37.51 -9.84 -13.33
C THR A 820 38.73 -9.97 -12.39
N SER A 821 38.78 -9.11 -11.37
CA SER A 821 39.89 -8.93 -10.44
C SER A 821 39.40 -8.46 -9.07
N GLU A 822 40.19 -8.70 -8.02
CA GLU A 822 39.91 -8.20 -6.66
C GLU A 822 39.91 -6.68 -6.59
N CYS A 823 40.54 -6.03 -7.58
CA CYS A 823 40.63 -4.57 -7.69
C CYS A 823 39.57 -3.96 -8.62
N ASP A 824 38.51 -4.69 -9.00
CA ASP A 824 37.45 -4.23 -9.90
C ASP A 824 36.64 -3.02 -9.37
N THR A 825 36.90 -2.57 -8.14
CA THR A 825 36.36 -1.32 -7.57
C THR A 825 37.31 -0.12 -7.72
N SER A 826 38.59 -0.31 -8.06
CA SER A 826 39.55 0.78 -8.23
C SER A 826 39.60 1.22 -9.69
N TYR A 827 39.31 2.50 -9.92
CA TYR A 827 39.36 3.13 -11.23
C TYR A 827 40.75 2.99 -11.88
N ALA A 828 41.81 3.28 -11.12
CA ALA A 828 43.17 3.18 -11.60
C ALA A 828 43.55 1.74 -11.99
N ARG A 829 43.18 0.75 -11.16
CA ARG A 829 43.51 -0.66 -11.40
C ARG A 829 42.73 -1.21 -12.58
N TRP A 830 41.45 -0.86 -12.73
CA TRP A 830 40.66 -1.22 -13.91
C TRP A 830 41.32 -0.71 -15.19
N LEU A 831 41.75 0.56 -15.21
CA LEU A 831 42.42 1.15 -16.37
C LEU A 831 43.73 0.46 -16.75
N LEU A 832 44.50 0.05 -15.75
CA LEU A 832 45.85 -0.49 -15.93
C LEU A 832 45.91 -2.01 -16.02
N GLU A 833 44.84 -2.73 -15.68
CA GLU A 833 44.78 -4.20 -15.75
C GLU A 833 43.82 -4.70 -16.82
N ALA A 834 42.57 -4.24 -16.84
CA ALA A 834 41.54 -4.79 -17.72
C ALA A 834 41.74 -4.37 -19.19
N LEU A 835 41.94 -3.07 -19.47
CA LEU A 835 42.09 -2.61 -20.86
C LEU A 835 43.37 -3.12 -21.52
N PRO A 836 44.55 -3.12 -20.87
CA PRO A 836 45.76 -3.69 -21.48
C PRO A 836 45.66 -5.21 -21.66
N ALA A 837 44.93 -5.93 -20.81
CA ALA A 837 44.62 -7.34 -21.04
C ALA A 837 43.75 -7.54 -22.29
N VAL A 838 42.73 -6.70 -22.53
CA VAL A 838 41.95 -6.73 -23.78
C VAL A 838 42.82 -6.45 -25.01
N ALA A 839 43.71 -5.46 -24.93
CA ALA A 839 44.65 -5.17 -26.02
C ALA A 839 45.62 -6.34 -26.29
N MET A 840 46.01 -7.09 -25.26
CA MET A 840 46.79 -8.32 -25.41
C MET A 840 45.99 -9.41 -26.12
N LEU A 841 44.72 -9.60 -25.73
CA LEU A 841 43.81 -10.57 -26.35
C LEU A 841 43.52 -10.24 -27.82
N ASP A 842 43.47 -8.96 -28.19
CA ASP A 842 43.29 -8.52 -29.60
C ASP A 842 44.44 -8.92 -30.51
N SER A 843 45.63 -9.21 -29.96
CA SER A 843 46.75 -9.75 -30.72
C SER A 843 46.59 -11.23 -31.10
N LEU A 844 45.55 -11.90 -30.59
CA LEU A 844 45.27 -13.33 -30.77
C LEU A 844 43.97 -13.54 -31.56
N PRO A 845 44.04 -13.77 -32.89
CA PRO A 845 42.85 -13.83 -33.74
C PRO A 845 41.86 -14.95 -33.40
N HIS A 846 42.33 -16.06 -32.82
CA HIS A 846 41.50 -17.20 -32.45
C HIS A 846 40.59 -16.94 -31.24
N LEU A 847 40.82 -15.84 -30.49
CA LEU A 847 40.01 -15.41 -29.35
C LEU A 847 39.10 -14.22 -29.70
N ALA A 848 38.91 -13.93 -31.00
CA ALA A 848 38.17 -12.74 -31.43
C ALA A 848 36.68 -12.77 -31.04
N GLU A 849 36.09 -13.96 -30.89
CA GLU A 849 34.66 -14.15 -30.59
C GLU A 849 34.40 -14.60 -29.14
N TRP A 850 35.46 -14.87 -28.36
CA TRP A 850 35.35 -15.42 -27.02
C TRP A 850 34.78 -14.39 -26.04
N PRO A 851 33.81 -14.76 -25.18
CA PRO A 851 33.17 -13.80 -24.30
C PRO A 851 34.10 -13.35 -23.17
N LEU A 852 34.00 -12.08 -22.81
CA LEU A 852 34.72 -11.48 -21.69
C LEU A 852 33.91 -11.66 -20.41
N LEU A 853 34.52 -12.28 -19.39
CA LEU A 853 33.92 -12.54 -18.09
C LEU A 853 34.26 -11.39 -17.13
N VAL A 854 33.26 -10.62 -16.73
CA VAL A 854 33.40 -9.45 -15.86
C VAL A 854 32.38 -9.48 -14.73
N ARG A 855 32.67 -8.79 -13.63
CA ARG A 855 31.73 -8.62 -12.52
C ARG A 855 30.49 -7.83 -12.95
N ASP A 856 29.32 -8.11 -12.36
CA ASP A 856 28.04 -7.52 -12.74
C ASP A 856 27.78 -6.12 -12.19
N ASP A 857 28.31 -5.78 -11.02
CA ASP A 857 28.14 -4.52 -10.30
C ASP A 857 29.16 -3.41 -10.66
N LEU A 858 29.87 -3.54 -11.79
CA LEU A 858 30.88 -2.56 -12.20
C LEU A 858 30.25 -1.16 -12.43
N PRO A 859 30.94 -0.06 -12.05
CA PRO A 859 30.49 1.28 -12.36
C PRO A 859 30.29 1.51 -13.86
N ALA A 860 29.36 2.41 -14.23
CA ALA A 860 29.04 2.68 -15.64
C ALA A 860 30.26 3.09 -16.48
N ASP A 861 31.19 3.85 -15.91
CA ASP A 861 32.43 4.26 -16.56
C ASP A 861 33.35 3.08 -16.90
N PHE A 862 33.30 1.99 -16.13
CA PHE A 862 34.15 0.82 -16.31
C PHE A 862 33.64 0.01 -17.49
N TYR A 863 32.31 -0.15 -17.60
CA TYR A 863 31.67 -0.71 -18.78
C TYR A 863 31.92 0.15 -20.02
N ARG A 864 31.91 1.48 -19.88
CA ARG A 864 32.23 2.40 -20.99
C ARG A 864 33.68 2.25 -21.45
N ALA A 865 34.62 2.16 -20.52
CA ALA A 865 36.03 1.91 -20.81
C ALA A 865 36.25 0.57 -21.54
N LEU A 866 35.59 -0.49 -21.07
CA LEU A 866 35.65 -1.81 -21.68
C LEU A 866 35.06 -1.81 -23.09
N TYR A 867 33.92 -1.14 -23.30
CA TYR A 867 33.31 -0.98 -24.62
C TYR A 867 34.26 -0.30 -25.62
N LEU A 868 34.97 0.74 -25.18
CA LEU A 868 35.93 1.46 -26.03
C LEU A 868 37.19 0.61 -26.33
N ALA A 869 37.66 -0.21 -25.39
CA ALA A 869 38.79 -1.11 -25.61
C ALA A 869 38.43 -2.38 -26.41
N ASN A 870 37.21 -2.89 -26.30
CA ASN A 870 36.78 -4.14 -26.95
C ASN A 870 36.48 -3.93 -28.44
N VAL A 871 37.53 -3.78 -29.25
CA VAL A 871 37.40 -3.47 -30.70
C VAL A 871 36.86 -4.60 -31.55
N LYS A 872 36.87 -5.83 -31.03
CA LYS A 872 36.32 -7.01 -31.70
C LYS A 872 34.86 -7.26 -31.33
N ASP A 873 34.26 -6.38 -30.52
CA ASP A 873 32.86 -6.46 -30.08
C ASP A 873 32.52 -7.83 -29.45
N ARG A 874 33.47 -8.40 -28.69
CA ARG A 874 33.29 -9.66 -27.95
C ARG A 874 32.08 -9.57 -27.02
N PRO A 875 31.28 -10.64 -26.87
CA PRO A 875 30.21 -10.67 -25.89
C PRO A 875 30.75 -10.44 -24.46
N VAL A 876 30.01 -9.72 -23.62
CA VAL A 876 30.39 -9.50 -22.21
C VAL A 876 29.42 -10.25 -21.32
N ILE A 877 29.90 -11.27 -20.62
CA ILE A 877 29.12 -12.05 -19.66
C ILE A 877 29.35 -11.47 -18.27
N ARG A 878 28.26 -11.04 -17.63
CA ARG A 878 28.26 -10.45 -16.30
C ARG A 878 28.11 -11.55 -15.25
N LEU A 879 29.08 -11.64 -14.36
CA LEU A 879 29.15 -12.60 -13.28
C LEU A 879 28.74 -11.92 -11.98
N ARG A 880 27.78 -12.50 -11.25
CA ARG A 880 27.33 -12.03 -9.94
C ARG A 880 28.51 -12.00 -8.98
N ASP A 881 28.82 -10.84 -8.40
CA ASP A 881 29.95 -10.70 -7.47
C ASP A 881 29.97 -11.82 -6.42
N ARG A 882 31.16 -12.38 -6.19
CA ARG A 882 31.43 -13.47 -5.23
C ARG A 882 30.66 -14.78 -5.45
N ALA A 883 30.04 -14.99 -6.62
CA ALA A 883 29.48 -16.27 -7.02
C ALA A 883 30.49 -17.12 -7.82
N ALA A 884 30.39 -18.44 -7.71
CA ALA A 884 31.21 -19.39 -8.45
C ALA A 884 30.56 -19.78 -9.78
N TYR A 885 31.35 -19.88 -10.84
CA TYR A 885 30.90 -20.26 -12.19
C TYR A 885 31.78 -21.37 -12.75
N GLN A 886 31.17 -22.42 -13.30
CA GLN A 886 31.91 -23.46 -14.00
C GLN A 886 32.18 -23.00 -15.42
N VAL A 887 33.45 -22.96 -15.84
CA VAL A 887 33.84 -22.61 -17.20
C VAL A 887 34.49 -23.83 -17.87
N GLY A 888 33.97 -24.19 -19.06
CA GLY A 888 34.47 -25.32 -19.84
C GLY A 888 35.88 -25.05 -20.39
N ARG A 889 36.04 -24.00 -21.20
CA ARG A 889 37.33 -23.52 -21.69
C ARG A 889 37.59 -22.11 -21.19
N LEU A 890 38.53 -21.96 -20.27
CA LEU A 890 38.86 -20.69 -19.65
C LEU A 890 40.19 -20.17 -20.19
N THR A 891 40.17 -19.01 -20.83
CA THR A 891 41.38 -18.28 -21.18
C THR A 891 41.70 -17.26 -20.09
N ILE A 892 42.92 -17.30 -19.58
CA ILE A 892 43.39 -16.41 -18.51
C ILE A 892 44.59 -15.60 -19.03
N PRO A 893 44.44 -14.27 -19.18
CA PRO A 893 45.58 -13.39 -19.43
C PRO A 893 46.40 -13.23 -18.15
N SER A 894 47.73 -13.28 -18.27
CA SER A 894 48.64 -12.96 -17.16
C SER A 894 48.46 -11.51 -16.69
N ASN A 895 48.88 -11.20 -15.48
CA ASN A 895 48.97 -9.81 -15.01
C ASN A 895 49.84 -8.95 -15.95
N VAL A 896 49.23 -7.93 -16.55
CA VAL A 896 49.89 -6.91 -17.40
C VAL A 896 50.42 -5.73 -16.58
N THR A 897 50.00 -5.64 -15.33
CA THR A 897 50.46 -4.69 -14.31
C THR A 897 50.59 -5.47 -12.99
N LEU A 898 51.67 -5.21 -12.26
CA LEU A 898 51.93 -5.68 -10.91
C LEU A 898 52.02 -4.46 -10.01
N MET A 899 51.17 -4.43 -8.99
CA MET A 899 51.24 -3.45 -7.91
C MET A 899 51.10 -4.23 -6.62
N THR A 900 52.25 -4.54 -6.00
CA THR A 900 52.31 -5.38 -4.80
C THR A 900 52.17 -4.50 -3.58
N ARG A 901 51.19 -4.81 -2.73
CA ARG A 901 51.01 -4.13 -1.45
C ARG A 901 51.89 -4.82 -0.41
N ARG A 902 52.65 -4.06 0.37
CA ARG A 902 53.44 -4.57 1.49
C ARG A 902 52.90 -4.05 2.82
N VAL A 903 53.16 -4.80 3.90
CA VAL A 903 52.83 -4.42 5.29
C VAL A 903 53.50 -3.09 5.64
N ALA A 904 52.77 -2.22 6.35
CA ALA A 904 53.22 -0.89 6.73
C ALA A 904 54.60 -0.91 7.42
N GLY A 905 55.54 -0.11 6.91
CA GLY A 905 56.92 0.00 7.43
C GLY A 905 57.96 -0.89 6.75
N SER A 906 57.57 -1.80 5.83
CA SER A 906 58.50 -2.59 5.02
C SER A 906 59.07 -1.78 3.84
N ALA A 907 60.33 -2.05 3.47
CA ALA A 907 60.98 -1.35 2.37
C ALA A 907 60.56 -1.95 1.01
N GLY A 908 59.81 -1.19 0.22
CA GLY A 908 59.42 -1.60 -1.13
C GLY A 908 60.61 -1.71 -2.11
N THR A 909 60.59 -2.73 -2.95
CA THR A 909 61.58 -2.99 -4.00
C THR A 909 61.11 -2.48 -5.37
N THR A 910 62.02 -2.32 -6.32
CA THR A 910 61.67 -1.99 -7.71
C THR A 910 60.89 -3.09 -8.42
N ALA A 911 60.87 -4.32 -7.89
CA ALA A 911 60.15 -5.46 -8.45
C ALA A 911 58.68 -5.54 -8.00
N ASP A 912 58.29 -4.77 -6.99
CA ASP A 912 56.91 -4.72 -6.46
C ASP A 912 55.95 -3.99 -7.41
N PHE A 913 56.51 -3.18 -8.33
CA PHE A 913 55.78 -2.38 -9.30
C PHE A 913 56.36 -2.60 -10.71
N ALA A 914 55.56 -3.19 -11.59
CA ALA A 914 55.93 -3.40 -12.98
C ALA A 914 54.69 -3.33 -13.87
N PHE A 915 54.82 -2.84 -15.09
CA PHE A 915 53.71 -2.83 -16.04
C PHE A 915 54.21 -2.98 -17.46
N SER A 916 53.35 -3.53 -18.31
CA SER A 916 53.66 -3.70 -19.73
C SER A 916 53.41 -2.40 -20.48
N ARG A 917 54.50 -1.71 -20.83
CA ARG A 917 54.47 -0.50 -21.67
C ARG A 917 53.71 -0.76 -22.98
N ARG A 918 54.06 -1.83 -23.68
CA ARG A 918 53.43 -2.23 -24.95
C ARG A 918 51.91 -2.31 -24.88
N TRP A 919 51.37 -3.07 -23.93
CA TRP A 919 49.92 -3.29 -23.84
C TRP A 919 49.19 -2.07 -23.31
N THR A 920 49.80 -1.33 -22.38
CA THR A 920 49.24 -0.10 -21.82
C THR A 920 49.09 0.98 -22.89
N CYS A 921 50.14 1.22 -23.70
CA CYS A 921 50.07 2.16 -24.81
C CYS A 921 49.05 1.73 -25.87
N LEU A 922 49.03 0.45 -26.24
CA LEU A 922 48.09 -0.06 -27.26
C LEU A 922 46.62 0.09 -26.81
N ALA A 923 46.33 -0.18 -25.53
CA ALA A 923 45.01 0.01 -24.96
C ALA A 923 44.59 1.49 -24.98
N ALA A 924 45.48 2.39 -24.52
CA ALA A 924 45.21 3.82 -24.51
C ALA A 924 44.97 4.39 -25.92
N GLU A 925 45.83 4.06 -26.89
CA GLU A 925 45.69 4.47 -28.29
C GLU A 925 44.40 3.94 -28.92
N THR A 926 43.95 2.75 -28.52
CA THR A 926 42.73 2.14 -29.02
C THR A 926 41.49 2.86 -28.51
N VAL A 927 41.42 3.11 -27.20
CA VAL A 927 40.34 3.88 -26.57
C VAL A 927 40.26 5.28 -27.16
N GLN A 928 41.40 5.98 -27.29
CA GLN A 928 41.43 7.33 -27.85
C GLN A 928 40.96 7.39 -29.30
N ARG A 929 41.41 6.46 -30.16
CA ARG A 929 40.98 6.39 -31.56
C ARG A 929 39.49 6.14 -31.71
N ARG A 930 38.90 5.29 -30.86
CA ARG A 930 37.45 5.04 -30.86
C ARG A 930 36.64 6.21 -30.30
N LEU A 931 37.21 7.01 -29.40
CA LEU A 931 36.50 8.11 -28.74
C LEU A 931 36.50 9.41 -29.56
N ALA A 932 37.62 9.83 -30.16
CA ALA A 932 37.70 11.06 -30.93
C ALA A 932 38.83 11.03 -31.99
N PRO A 933 38.52 11.05 -33.30
CA PRO A 933 39.52 10.94 -34.36
C PRO A 933 40.24 12.25 -34.74
N ALA A 934 40.04 13.37 -34.03
CA ALA A 934 40.56 14.69 -34.40
C ALA A 934 41.42 15.34 -33.31
N GLU A 935 42.48 16.04 -33.70
CA GLU A 935 43.35 16.80 -32.79
C GLU A 935 42.60 17.98 -32.17
N LEU A 936 42.45 17.94 -30.84
CA LEU A 936 41.81 18.99 -30.05
C LEU A 936 42.86 19.99 -29.54
N PRO A 937 42.50 21.26 -29.29
CA PRO A 937 43.44 22.28 -28.85
C PRO A 937 44.07 21.92 -27.50
N ARG A 938 45.39 22.10 -27.38
CA ARG A 938 46.15 21.79 -26.17
C ARG A 938 45.83 22.75 -25.03
N GLN A 939 45.70 22.23 -23.82
CA GLN A 939 45.37 23.02 -22.62
C GLN A 939 46.18 22.58 -21.40
N LYS A 940 46.34 23.46 -20.42
CA LYS A 940 46.95 23.11 -19.13
C LYS A 940 45.86 22.61 -18.18
N LEU A 941 46.10 21.51 -17.48
CA LEU A 941 45.10 20.87 -16.62
C LEU A 941 45.56 20.85 -15.16
N PHE A 942 44.68 21.27 -14.27
CA PHE A 942 44.77 20.97 -12.85
C PHE A 942 43.68 19.97 -12.46
N ALA A 943 44.08 18.75 -12.15
CA ALA A 943 43.19 17.70 -11.64
C ALA A 943 43.06 17.86 -10.12
N THR A 944 41.96 18.48 -9.69
CA THR A 944 41.64 18.75 -8.29
C THR A 944 40.89 17.57 -7.66
N ARG A 945 40.96 17.44 -6.32
CA ARG A 945 40.26 16.39 -5.55
C ARG A 945 39.57 17.03 -4.33
N ARG A 946 38.34 17.52 -4.50
CA ARG A 946 37.57 18.16 -3.42
C ARG A 946 36.79 17.15 -2.57
N SER A 947 36.44 16.01 -3.18
CA SER A 947 35.55 15.01 -2.60
C SER A 947 36.27 13.77 -2.04
N ALA A 948 37.61 13.72 -2.07
CA ALA A 948 38.40 12.57 -1.64
C ALA A 948 38.50 12.42 -0.11
N PRO A 949 38.66 11.18 0.41
CA PRO A 949 38.84 10.94 1.84
C PRO A 949 40.14 11.52 2.42
N HIS A 950 41.15 11.79 1.58
CA HIS A 950 42.45 12.39 1.94
C HIS A 950 42.63 13.68 1.15
N ARG A 951 42.90 14.80 1.81
CA ARG A 951 42.71 16.15 1.27
C ARG A 951 44.02 16.95 1.22
N LEU A 952 44.21 17.64 0.09
CA LEU A 952 45.07 18.81 0.04
C LEU A 952 44.35 19.93 0.83
N ALA A 953 44.74 20.17 2.08
CA ALA A 953 43.98 21.03 2.99
C ALA A 953 43.91 22.49 2.52
N ASN A 954 44.93 22.96 1.77
CA ASN A 954 44.94 24.28 1.14
C ASN A 954 44.59 24.27 -0.35
N ASN A 955 43.77 23.30 -0.80
CA ASN A 955 43.41 23.12 -2.21
C ASN A 955 42.85 24.39 -2.89
N GLU A 956 41.97 25.14 -2.22
CA GLU A 956 41.40 26.38 -2.78
C GLU A 956 42.47 27.43 -3.11
N GLN A 957 43.52 27.53 -2.29
CA GLN A 957 44.63 28.46 -2.53
C GLN A 957 45.45 28.05 -3.75
N ILE A 958 45.64 26.74 -3.95
CA ILE A 958 46.35 26.19 -5.10
C ILE A 958 45.52 26.31 -6.38
N GLU A 959 44.19 26.10 -6.30
CA GLU A 959 43.25 26.34 -7.38
C GLU A 959 43.34 27.79 -7.88
N VAL A 960 43.27 28.77 -6.97
CA VAL A 960 43.40 30.19 -7.32
C VAL A 960 44.75 30.50 -7.97
N LEU A 961 45.84 29.89 -7.48
CA LEU A 961 47.19 30.08 -8.04
C LEU A 961 47.28 29.54 -9.47
N LEU A 962 46.79 28.33 -9.72
CA LEU A 962 46.88 27.67 -11.01
C LEU A 962 45.90 28.26 -12.04
N ALA A 963 44.70 28.70 -11.61
CA ALA A 963 43.77 29.43 -12.46
C ALA A 963 44.40 30.70 -13.05
N ARG A 964 45.16 31.46 -12.24
CA ARG A 964 45.89 32.66 -12.70
C ARG A 964 46.97 32.33 -13.75
N ASP A 965 47.55 31.14 -13.67
CA ASP A 965 48.59 30.67 -14.61
C ASP A 965 47.99 29.94 -15.85
N GLY A 966 46.67 30.03 -16.03
CA GLY A 966 45.92 29.53 -17.19
C GLY A 966 45.63 28.02 -17.16
N PHE A 967 45.63 27.40 -15.98
CA PHE A 967 45.21 26.01 -15.81
C PHE A 967 43.69 25.91 -15.75
N MET A 968 43.15 24.95 -16.48
CA MET A 968 41.76 24.51 -16.35
C MET A 968 41.65 23.61 -15.12
N ILE A 969 40.73 23.92 -14.22
CA ILE A 969 40.53 23.17 -12.98
C ILE A 969 39.38 22.19 -13.19
N GLU A 970 39.65 20.89 -13.03
CA GLU A 970 38.66 19.83 -13.24
C GLU A 970 38.69 18.83 -12.09
N GLU A 971 37.49 18.46 -11.60
CA GLU A 971 37.29 17.40 -10.62
C GLU A 971 36.67 16.18 -11.33
N PHE A 972 37.47 15.15 -11.56
CA PHE A 972 37.07 14.04 -12.41
C PHE A 972 36.09 13.05 -11.76
N ASP A 973 35.93 13.09 -10.43
CA ASP A 973 34.98 12.24 -9.69
C ASP A 973 33.50 12.53 -10.04
N ARG A 974 33.21 13.64 -10.73
CA ARG A 974 31.85 14.08 -11.11
C ARG A 974 31.65 14.22 -12.62
N THR A 975 32.62 13.79 -13.42
CA THR A 975 32.59 13.93 -14.88
C THR A 975 32.42 12.57 -15.55
N SER A 976 31.93 12.54 -16.78
CA SER A 976 31.85 11.28 -17.53
C SER A 976 33.24 10.79 -17.95
N PHE A 977 33.39 9.46 -18.07
CA PHE A 977 34.62 8.83 -18.55
C PHE A 977 35.13 9.40 -19.88
N ASP A 978 34.23 9.57 -20.85
CA ASP A 978 34.54 10.14 -22.17
C ASP A 978 35.12 11.56 -22.04
N TYR A 979 34.55 12.40 -21.16
CA TYR A 979 35.05 13.74 -20.91
C TYR A 979 36.44 13.72 -20.27
N ALA A 980 36.66 12.84 -19.29
CA ALA A 980 37.95 12.69 -18.63
C ALA A 980 39.05 12.36 -19.66
N ILE A 981 38.87 11.34 -20.50
CA ILE A 981 39.86 10.96 -21.51
C ILE A 981 40.15 12.12 -22.47
N LEU A 982 39.13 12.85 -22.91
CA LEU A 982 39.29 13.99 -23.82
C LEU A 982 40.11 15.11 -23.17
N ARG A 983 39.92 15.39 -21.88
CA ARG A 983 40.70 16.40 -21.16
C ARG A 983 42.15 15.98 -20.99
N TRP A 984 42.39 14.75 -20.55
CA TRP A 984 43.74 14.23 -20.36
C TRP A 984 44.53 14.15 -21.68
N SER A 985 43.85 13.82 -22.80
CA SER A 985 44.48 13.80 -24.13
C SER A 985 44.82 15.17 -24.71
N GLN A 986 44.14 16.23 -24.26
CA GLN A 986 44.44 17.62 -24.62
C GLN A 986 45.56 18.24 -23.78
N SER A 987 46.01 17.57 -22.72
CA SER A 987 46.82 18.20 -21.68
C SER A 987 48.27 17.72 -21.65
N PRO A 988 49.19 18.39 -22.37
CA PRO A 988 50.63 18.10 -22.30
C PRO A 988 51.26 18.59 -20.99
N THR A 989 50.54 19.35 -20.17
CA THR A 989 50.99 19.87 -18.88
C THR A 989 49.89 19.68 -17.87
N VAL A 990 50.15 18.85 -16.86
CA VAL A 990 49.18 18.43 -15.84
C VAL A 990 49.76 18.72 -14.47
N VAL A 991 48.95 19.35 -13.62
CA VAL A 991 49.20 19.42 -12.17
C VAL A 991 48.08 18.60 -11.51
N ALA A 992 48.41 17.72 -10.57
CA ALA A 992 47.42 16.88 -9.92
C ALA A 992 47.81 16.58 -8.48
N ALA A 993 46.82 16.47 -7.59
CA ALA A 993 47.03 15.81 -6.30
C ALA A 993 47.25 14.31 -6.50
N ALA A 994 48.08 13.68 -5.65
CA ALA A 994 48.30 12.24 -5.70
C ALA A 994 46.97 11.46 -5.53
N GLY A 995 46.75 10.43 -6.36
CA GLY A 995 45.54 9.60 -6.32
C GLY A 995 45.19 8.92 -7.65
N ASP A 996 44.10 8.17 -7.64
CA ASP A 996 43.66 7.31 -8.75
C ASP A 996 43.40 8.04 -10.07
N CYS A 997 43.04 9.33 -10.04
CA CYS A 997 42.79 10.12 -11.24
C CYS A 997 44.04 10.25 -12.13
N LEU A 998 45.25 10.09 -11.57
CA LEU A 998 46.51 10.11 -12.30
C LEU A 998 46.68 8.91 -13.24
N ALA A 999 45.93 7.82 -13.07
CA ALA A 999 45.93 6.71 -14.03
C ALA A 999 45.50 7.16 -15.43
N ASN A 1000 44.72 8.25 -15.55
CA ASN A 1000 44.37 8.85 -16.83
C ASN A 1000 45.57 9.40 -17.62
N MET A 1001 46.77 9.47 -17.03
CA MET A 1001 47.99 9.86 -17.74
C MET A 1001 48.32 8.93 -18.92
N ILE A 1002 47.80 7.69 -18.93
CA ILE A 1002 47.93 6.79 -20.09
C ILE A 1002 47.34 7.40 -21.36
N PHE A 1003 46.38 8.33 -21.21
CA PHE A 1003 45.75 9.07 -22.30
C PHE A 1003 46.44 10.41 -22.57
N SER A 1004 47.47 10.79 -21.82
CA SER A 1004 48.17 12.07 -22.07
C SER A 1004 49.09 12.01 -23.29
N PRO A 1005 49.31 13.13 -23.99
CA PRO A 1005 50.25 13.18 -25.10
C PRO A 1005 51.64 12.68 -24.70
N LYS A 1006 52.32 11.94 -25.57
CA LYS A 1006 53.70 11.49 -25.33
C LYS A 1006 54.60 12.67 -24.97
N GLY A 1007 55.42 12.52 -23.92
CA GLY A 1007 56.28 13.60 -23.41
C GLY A 1007 55.57 14.68 -22.58
N SER A 1008 54.34 14.43 -22.12
CA SER A 1008 53.65 15.29 -21.15
C SER A 1008 54.47 15.53 -19.89
N ARG A 1009 54.29 16.71 -19.29
CA ARG A 1009 54.96 17.16 -18.06
C ARG A 1009 53.96 17.16 -16.91
N LEU A 1010 54.20 16.36 -15.88
CA LEU A 1010 53.31 16.15 -14.75
C LEU A 1010 53.94 16.70 -13.46
N ILE A 1011 53.18 17.51 -12.72
CA ILE A 1011 53.52 17.93 -11.36
C ILE A 1011 52.55 17.23 -10.41
N VAL A 1012 53.06 16.37 -9.53
CA VAL A 1012 52.24 15.66 -8.55
C VAL A 1012 52.42 16.28 -7.17
N LEU A 1013 51.32 16.71 -6.56
CA LEU A 1013 51.28 17.23 -5.20
C LEU A 1013 51.11 16.05 -4.24
N THR A 1014 52.03 15.86 -3.29
CA THR A 1014 52.03 14.72 -2.35
C THR A 1014 52.67 15.13 -1.01
N CYS A 1015 52.51 14.35 0.05
CA CYS A 1015 53.24 14.52 1.31
C CYS A 1015 54.44 13.55 1.45
N ASP A 1016 54.46 12.47 0.67
CA ASP A 1016 55.57 11.53 0.61
C ASP A 1016 55.77 10.98 -0.83
N PRO A 1017 56.81 11.43 -1.55
CA PRO A 1017 57.11 10.94 -2.89
C PRO A 1017 57.77 9.55 -2.92
N SER A 1018 58.25 9.07 -1.77
CA SER A 1018 58.90 7.76 -1.62
C SER A 1018 57.93 6.63 -1.27
N ALA A 1019 56.73 6.98 -0.79
CA ALA A 1019 55.69 6.02 -0.45
C ALA A 1019 55.33 5.12 -1.64
N PRO A 1020 55.00 3.84 -1.42
CA PRO A 1020 54.67 2.89 -2.50
C PRO A 1020 53.57 3.39 -3.46
N ARG A 1021 52.57 4.10 -2.91
CA ARG A 1021 51.47 4.73 -3.67
C ARG A 1021 51.90 5.94 -4.52
N THR A 1022 52.98 6.63 -4.19
CA THR A 1022 53.47 7.74 -5.03
C THR A 1022 54.54 7.25 -6.01
N ARG A 1023 55.32 6.23 -5.60
CA ARG A 1023 56.40 5.63 -6.40
C ARG A 1023 55.89 4.95 -7.67
N HIS A 1024 54.75 4.26 -7.63
CA HIS A 1024 54.21 3.61 -8.84
C HIS A 1024 53.77 4.63 -9.92
N LEU A 1025 53.33 5.83 -9.53
CA LEU A 1025 52.97 6.89 -10.47
C LEU A 1025 54.19 7.36 -11.27
N ARG A 1026 55.36 7.44 -10.61
CA ARG A 1026 56.64 7.73 -11.25
C ARG A 1026 57.02 6.63 -12.25
N HIS A 1027 56.85 5.37 -11.86
CA HIS A 1027 57.11 4.23 -12.74
C HIS A 1027 56.21 4.29 -13.97
N LEU A 1028 54.90 4.54 -13.78
CA LEU A 1028 53.91 4.68 -14.84
C LEU A 1028 54.30 5.79 -15.83
N ALA A 1029 54.50 7.00 -15.33
CA ALA A 1029 54.90 8.15 -16.13
C ALA A 1029 56.21 7.89 -16.90
N GLY A 1030 57.22 7.34 -16.22
CA GLY A 1030 58.53 7.06 -16.83
C GLY A 1030 58.46 6.06 -17.98
N SER A 1031 57.67 4.99 -17.86
CA SER A 1031 57.60 4.02 -18.97
C SER A 1031 56.67 4.45 -20.11
N LEU A 1032 55.72 5.36 -19.84
CA LEU A 1032 54.98 6.07 -20.90
C LEU A 1032 55.85 7.13 -21.61
N GLY A 1033 56.98 7.52 -21.00
CA GLY A 1033 57.90 8.53 -21.52
C GLY A 1033 57.43 9.96 -21.21
N HIS A 1034 56.73 10.14 -20.08
CA HIS A 1034 56.38 11.43 -19.53
C HIS A 1034 57.45 11.93 -18.54
N ASP A 1035 57.51 13.25 -18.39
CA ASP A 1035 58.37 13.91 -17.40
C ASP A 1035 57.54 14.20 -16.14
N ILE A 1036 57.99 13.75 -14.98
CA ILE A 1036 57.25 13.86 -13.71
C ILE A 1036 58.12 14.51 -12.65
N CYS A 1037 57.54 15.42 -11.87
CA CYS A 1037 58.16 15.97 -10.67
C CYS A 1037 57.16 16.04 -9.51
N PHE A 1038 57.67 16.07 -8.28
CA PHE A 1038 56.84 16.07 -7.07
C PHE A 1038 56.95 17.40 -6.33
N VAL A 1039 55.83 17.88 -5.78
CA VAL A 1039 55.82 18.96 -4.78
C VAL A 1039 55.38 18.36 -3.46
N VAL A 1040 56.28 18.40 -2.47
CA VAL A 1040 56.13 17.73 -1.18
C VAL A 1040 55.55 18.70 -0.16
N GLY A 1041 54.39 18.34 0.38
CA GLY A 1041 53.66 19.09 1.40
C GLY A 1041 53.93 18.62 2.83
N SER A 1042 53.54 19.46 3.79
CA SER A 1042 53.57 19.14 5.21
C SER A 1042 52.29 18.42 5.64
N ARG A 1043 52.41 17.37 6.44
CA ARG A 1043 51.29 16.54 6.93
C ARG A 1043 50.55 17.26 8.07
N GLU A 1044 49.21 17.25 8.05
CA GLU A 1044 48.37 17.91 9.08
C GLU A 1044 47.91 16.96 10.20
N TYR A 1045 47.67 15.68 9.89
CA TYR A 1045 47.30 14.63 10.84
C TYR A 1045 48.38 13.53 10.84
N THR A 1046 48.51 12.76 11.93
CA THR A 1046 49.58 11.73 12.11
C THR A 1046 49.04 10.35 12.50
N GLY A 1047 47.76 10.07 12.21
CA GLY A 1047 47.07 8.87 12.69
C GLY A 1047 46.88 7.75 11.66
N CYS A 1048 47.29 7.93 10.40
CA CYS A 1048 47.13 6.92 9.34
C CYS A 1048 48.36 6.01 9.24
N GLU A 1049 48.16 4.71 8.95
CA GLU A 1049 49.23 3.70 8.86
C GLU A 1049 50.14 3.88 7.62
N ASP A 1050 49.65 4.45 6.51
CA ASP A 1050 50.44 4.81 5.32
C ASP A 1050 50.66 6.34 5.26
N PRO A 1051 51.92 6.80 5.20
CA PRO A 1051 52.21 8.21 5.16
C PRO A 1051 51.54 9.01 4.03
N ALA A 1052 51.25 8.36 2.90
CA ALA A 1052 50.66 8.98 1.71
C ALA A 1052 49.16 9.29 1.84
N ASP A 1053 48.48 8.76 2.87
CA ASP A 1053 47.03 8.87 3.09
C ASP A 1053 46.65 9.90 4.18
N ASP A 1054 47.58 10.76 4.63
CA ASP A 1054 47.25 11.88 5.54
C ASP A 1054 46.93 13.18 4.77
N ASP A 1055 46.08 14.02 5.36
CA ASP A 1055 45.83 15.38 4.88
C ASP A 1055 47.14 16.20 4.89
N TYR A 1056 47.37 17.00 3.86
CA TYR A 1056 48.62 17.75 3.69
C TYR A 1056 48.42 19.12 3.08
N THR A 1057 49.36 20.03 3.37
CA THR A 1057 49.42 21.37 2.77
C THR A 1057 50.67 21.55 1.94
N VAL A 1058 50.51 22.18 0.78
CA VAL A 1058 51.62 22.47 -0.13
C VAL A 1058 51.83 23.98 -0.24
N ALA A 1059 53.07 24.45 -0.11
CA ALA A 1059 53.37 25.87 -0.28
C ALA A 1059 53.26 26.28 -1.76
N GLY A 1060 52.51 27.35 -2.04
CA GLY A 1060 52.33 27.86 -3.41
C GLY A 1060 53.64 28.29 -4.10
N GLN A 1061 54.67 28.65 -3.34
CA GLN A 1061 56.01 28.97 -3.86
C GLN A 1061 56.72 27.75 -4.46
N ASP A 1062 56.54 26.57 -3.87
CA ASP A 1062 57.13 25.32 -4.37
C ASP A 1062 56.43 24.85 -5.64
N VAL A 1063 55.10 25.00 -5.70
CA VAL A 1063 54.30 24.77 -6.92
C VAL A 1063 54.78 25.68 -8.06
N ARG A 1064 55.00 26.98 -7.79
CA ARG A 1064 55.56 27.90 -8.80
C ARG A 1064 56.98 27.50 -9.22
N SER A 1065 57.81 27.03 -8.30
CA SER A 1065 59.18 26.59 -8.60
C SER A 1065 59.18 25.36 -9.50
N ALA A 1066 58.28 24.40 -9.25
CA ALA A 1066 58.06 23.24 -10.10
C ALA A 1066 57.55 23.65 -11.50
N LEU A 1067 56.59 24.58 -11.58
CA LEU A 1067 56.10 25.13 -12.85
C LEU A 1067 57.19 25.85 -13.67
N LYS A 1068 58.12 26.55 -13.02
CA LYS A 1068 59.29 27.15 -13.69
C LYS A 1068 60.22 26.07 -14.24
N HIS A 1069 60.46 25.00 -13.47
CA HIS A 1069 61.33 23.90 -13.88
C HIS A 1069 60.84 23.18 -15.13
N ILE A 1070 59.53 22.89 -15.21
CA ILE A 1070 58.93 22.22 -16.39
C ILE A 1070 58.63 23.19 -17.55
N GLY A 1071 59.03 24.46 -17.43
CA GLY A 1071 58.83 25.50 -18.45
C GLY A 1071 57.36 25.84 -18.73
N ALA A 1072 56.49 25.72 -17.72
CA ALA A 1072 55.04 25.92 -17.85
C ALA A 1072 54.57 27.36 -17.57
N LEU A 1073 55.42 28.21 -16.99
CA LEU A 1073 55.12 29.64 -16.79
C LEU A 1073 55.46 30.44 -18.06
N GLN A 1074 54.50 31.21 -18.57
CA GLN A 1074 54.82 32.28 -19.52
C GLN A 1074 55.57 33.37 -18.76
N ALA A 1075 56.57 33.99 -19.41
CA ALA A 1075 57.28 35.14 -18.86
C ALA A 1075 56.32 36.33 -18.69
N LEU A 1076 55.68 36.43 -17.53
CA LEU A 1076 54.92 37.61 -17.12
C LEU A 1076 55.89 38.65 -16.56
N ARG A 1077 55.80 39.87 -17.10
CA ARG A 1077 56.64 41.03 -16.74
C ARG A 1077 56.43 41.38 -15.26
N ASP A 1078 57.52 41.81 -14.61
CA ASP A 1078 57.65 42.17 -13.19
C ASP A 1078 56.73 43.31 -12.67
N ALA A 1079 55.67 43.68 -13.38
CA ALA A 1079 54.90 44.89 -13.11
C ALA A 1079 53.58 44.68 -12.31
N ASP A 1080 53.12 43.44 -12.10
CA ASP A 1080 51.83 43.17 -11.44
C ASP A 1080 51.98 42.29 -10.18
N LEU A 1081 52.98 42.59 -9.34
CA LEU A 1081 53.12 42.04 -7.98
C LEU A 1081 52.30 42.82 -6.96
#